data_AF-A0A3R6WRN1-F1
#
_entry.id   AF-A0A3R6WRN1-F1
#
_cell.length_a   1.000
_cell.length_b   1.000
_cell.length_c   1.000
_cell.angle_alpha   90.00
_cell.angle_beta   90.00
_cell.angle_gamma   90.00
#
_symmetry.space_group_name_H-M   'P 1'
#
loop_
_entity.id
_entity.type
_entity.pdbx_description
1 polymer ?
#
loop_
_entity_poly.entity_id
_entity_poly.type
_entity_poly.pdbx_seq_one_letter_code
_entity_poly.pdbx_strand_id
1 'polypeptide(L)'
;MTGRGVPAPLVAANTQWKMVPQTISRDKSLKSLDEAELNSMLNDPVGQKHIGNYAKKILTSESFYCWIEILEFRDAPSSGYQRSVAKHIYKKYVRKGASMALGGLTREIVAEFDQKLAVIDSAPNVINQDFFASIQKLCFDDMCRNTYHRFKSSPEFDLYKLELKDTYNKVTVDDFDYLELLGSGGFGRVVHARKKSTGKHYAMKIQLKNGLLHEHQDQLDQITSEKDILQICNHPYILDMHYSFQTSAHAIIVTELVRGGDLNELMKTSKKGYLPEGRVRLYAAEIALALNHLHELGLIYRDLKPCNVLLGEDGHLVLADMGLATGLEEIRAKKKEKEKAAERALQVLNDAKRQQGKGDDDDDVPVPVVVPTPHSEAEAQKRQDEENATPSTNSQLQNIPKSFARPPDAKYTRRKTTVGTKGYMAPELISGKLLRREERPGYNYTIDYWSLGVTVYELVCGYQPFNLYNVLGDGFLAEIAQEVEVAKLSPRSQYRAELERMAAGVDYPEYVSEEVRDFINKLLDVNASSRMGCTTRGFLDIMEHPYFKDLDWERLMVKHVQPEFTPTVKPLTDRKTYSNFWNMMAHFDARDKHFIRHDWYQDPPPEKQKAFEHWDYISPHTLKAELGIATEMDESNRPYKILQLTGETAG
;
A
#
# COMPACT_ATOMS: atom_id res chain seq x y z
N MET A 1 -32.27 38.45 -17.41
CA MET A 1 -33.61 37.85 -17.18
C MET A 1 -33.42 36.61 -16.34
N THR A 2 -34.18 36.52 -15.26
CA THR A 2 -34.04 35.55 -14.15
C THR A 2 -34.45 34.14 -14.57
N GLY A 3 -33.48 33.25 -14.78
CA GLY A 3 -33.70 31.81 -14.80
C GLY A 3 -33.36 31.22 -13.43
N ARG A 4 -34.36 31.05 -12.56
CA ARG A 4 -34.22 30.27 -11.33
C ARG A 4 -33.93 28.83 -11.74
N GLY A 5 -32.66 28.41 -11.61
CA GLY A 5 -32.27 27.01 -11.68
C GLY A 5 -32.95 26.26 -10.54
N VAL A 6 -33.85 25.35 -10.88
CA VAL A 6 -34.43 24.39 -9.95
C VAL A 6 -33.27 23.60 -9.32
N PRO A 7 -33.16 23.49 -7.99
CA PRO A 7 -32.16 22.63 -7.37
C PRO A 7 -32.42 21.20 -7.86
N ALA A 8 -31.41 20.59 -8.49
CA ALA A 8 -31.45 19.17 -8.78
C ALA A 8 -31.76 18.42 -7.46
N PRO A 9 -32.64 17.40 -7.48
CA PRO A 9 -32.99 16.69 -6.27
C PRO A 9 -31.72 16.11 -5.65
N LEU A 10 -31.43 16.55 -4.42
CA LEU A 10 -30.52 15.88 -3.50
C LEU A 10 -30.90 14.40 -3.50
N VAL A 11 -30.11 13.57 -4.15
CA VAL A 11 -30.13 12.12 -3.93
C VAL A 11 -29.66 11.94 -2.49
N ALA A 12 -30.65 11.93 -1.61
CA ALA A 12 -30.47 11.78 -0.18
C ALA A 12 -29.78 10.44 0.10
N ALA A 13 -28.71 10.56 0.89
CA ALA A 13 -28.47 9.74 2.07
C ALA A 13 -28.68 8.22 1.90
N ASN A 14 -27.59 7.50 1.62
CA ASN A 14 -27.41 6.13 2.16
C ASN A 14 -25.96 5.63 2.20
N THR A 15 -24.98 6.41 1.76
CA THR A 15 -23.57 6.12 2.04
C THR A 15 -23.15 6.73 3.37
N GLN A 16 -23.50 6.03 4.46
CA GLN A 16 -22.69 6.15 5.67
C GLN A 16 -21.27 5.71 5.30
N TRP A 17 -20.28 6.52 5.65
CA TRP A 17 -18.87 6.19 5.52
C TRP A 17 -18.64 4.89 6.29
N LYS A 18 -18.49 3.79 5.56
CA LYS A 18 -17.84 2.63 6.14
C LYS A 18 -16.37 2.90 5.97
N MET A 19 -15.68 3.19 7.07
CA MET A 19 -14.29 2.77 7.13
C MET A 19 -14.27 1.33 6.64
N VAL A 20 -13.56 1.05 5.54
CA VAL A 20 -13.22 -0.33 5.23
C VAL A 20 -12.40 -0.78 6.42
N PRO A 21 -12.87 -1.75 7.22
CA PRO A 21 -12.10 -2.20 8.37
C PRO A 21 -10.74 -2.62 7.85
N GLN A 22 -9.68 -1.90 8.26
CA GLN A 22 -8.33 -2.43 8.12
C GLN A 22 -8.33 -3.74 8.89
N THR A 23 -8.26 -4.84 8.14
CA THR A 23 -7.97 -6.20 8.63
C THR A 23 -8.54 -6.53 10.01
N ILE A 24 -9.87 -6.52 10.15
CA ILE A 24 -10.51 -7.24 11.25
C ILE A 24 -11.56 -8.13 10.62
N SER A 25 -11.23 -9.43 10.61
CA SER A 25 -12.21 -10.51 10.65
C SER A 25 -13.42 -9.99 11.41
N ARG A 26 -14.63 -10.02 10.84
CA ARG A 26 -15.83 -9.94 11.67
C ARG A 26 -15.64 -11.02 12.73
N ASP A 27 -15.22 -10.64 13.93
CA ASP A 27 -14.91 -11.62 14.94
C ASP A 27 -16.26 -12.14 15.39
N LYS A 28 -16.69 -13.24 14.78
CA LYS A 28 -18.00 -13.84 15.01
C LYS A 28 -18.10 -14.43 16.43
N SER A 29 -17.04 -14.28 17.24
CA SER A 29 -17.06 -14.53 18.68
C SER A 29 -17.64 -13.38 19.52
N LEU A 30 -17.92 -12.20 18.96
CA LEU A 30 -18.57 -11.11 19.67
C LEU A 30 -20.00 -11.53 20.04
N LYS A 31 -20.28 -11.65 21.33
CA LYS A 31 -21.50 -12.28 21.86
C LYS A 31 -22.66 -11.31 22.06
N SER A 32 -22.38 -10.00 22.12
CA SER A 32 -23.37 -8.95 22.39
C SER A 32 -23.30 -7.78 21.42
N LEU A 33 -24.41 -7.04 21.28
CA LEU A 33 -24.47 -5.78 20.53
C LEU A 33 -23.48 -4.74 21.08
N ASP A 34 -23.28 -4.73 22.40
CA ASP A 34 -22.36 -3.82 23.07
C ASP A 34 -20.89 -4.11 22.73
N GLU A 35 -20.51 -5.39 22.68
CA GLU A 35 -19.17 -5.78 22.22
C GLU A 35 -18.93 -5.38 20.76
N ALA A 36 -19.92 -5.56 19.88
CA ALA A 36 -19.80 -5.13 18.49
C ALA A 36 -19.66 -3.60 18.35
N GLU A 37 -20.41 -2.84 19.14
CA GLU A 37 -20.37 -1.37 19.14
C GLU A 37 -19.05 -0.84 19.71
N LEU A 38 -18.54 -1.42 20.81
CA LEU A 38 -17.22 -1.10 21.34
C LEU A 38 -16.11 -1.44 20.34
N ASN A 39 -16.14 -2.63 19.73
CA ASN A 39 -15.13 -2.99 18.75
C ASN A 39 -15.15 -2.06 17.54
N SER A 40 -16.32 -1.64 17.07
CA SER A 40 -16.42 -0.63 16.01
C SER A 40 -15.77 0.69 16.45
N MET A 41 -16.04 1.12 17.67
CA MET A 41 -15.53 2.38 18.24
C MET A 41 -14.02 2.38 18.45
N LEU A 42 -13.46 1.26 18.93
CA LEU A 42 -12.02 1.12 19.17
C LEU A 42 -11.19 1.07 17.89
N ASN A 43 -11.82 0.83 16.74
CA ASN A 43 -11.17 0.85 15.44
C ASN A 43 -11.46 2.14 14.65
N ASP A 44 -12.32 3.02 15.19
CA ASP A 44 -12.76 4.27 14.59
C ASP A 44 -12.07 5.47 15.27
N PRO A 45 -11.43 6.39 14.53
CA PRO A 45 -10.80 7.56 15.15
C PRO A 45 -11.73 8.40 16.03
N VAL A 46 -12.96 8.70 15.58
CA VAL A 46 -13.93 9.47 16.39
C VAL A 46 -14.27 8.67 17.65
N GLY A 47 -14.50 7.38 17.50
CA GLY A 47 -14.69 6.45 18.61
C GLY A 47 -13.53 6.46 19.61
N GLN A 48 -12.30 6.32 19.12
CA GLN A 48 -11.06 6.34 19.91
C GLN A 48 -10.90 7.64 20.70
N LYS A 49 -11.19 8.80 20.08
CA LYS A 49 -11.18 10.11 20.75
C LYS A 49 -12.09 10.10 21.96
N HIS A 50 -13.36 9.75 21.75
CA HIS A 50 -14.39 9.86 22.78
C HIS A 50 -14.20 8.85 23.89
N ILE A 51 -14.00 7.58 23.54
CA ILE A 51 -13.81 6.54 24.55
C ILE A 51 -12.47 6.70 25.29
N GLY A 52 -11.42 7.16 24.61
CA GLY A 52 -10.12 7.44 25.24
C GLY A 52 -10.20 8.59 26.23
N ASN A 53 -10.85 9.70 25.84
CA ASN A 53 -11.09 10.84 26.73
C ASN A 53 -11.95 10.44 27.93
N TYR A 54 -12.99 9.64 27.70
CA TYR A 54 -13.83 9.13 28.78
C TYR A 54 -13.06 8.19 29.71
N ALA A 55 -12.29 7.24 29.18
CA ALA A 55 -11.44 6.34 29.96
C ALA A 55 -10.43 7.11 30.82
N LYS A 56 -9.81 8.17 30.28
CA LYS A 56 -8.94 9.08 31.04
C LYS A 56 -9.70 9.79 32.17
N LYS A 57 -10.91 10.28 31.89
CA LYS A 57 -11.77 10.97 32.87
C LYS A 57 -12.13 10.05 34.06
N ILE A 58 -12.40 8.78 33.81
CA ILE A 58 -12.78 7.80 34.84
C ILE A 58 -11.62 6.95 35.38
N LEU A 59 -10.38 7.27 34.98
CA LEU A 59 -9.15 6.59 35.40
C LEU A 59 -9.13 5.07 35.07
N THR A 60 -9.55 4.71 33.85
CA THR A 60 -9.50 3.35 33.29
C THR A 60 -8.76 3.29 31.95
N SER A 61 -7.82 4.20 31.75
CA SER A 61 -7.20 4.47 30.44
C SER A 61 -6.12 3.48 30.01
N GLU A 62 -5.61 2.64 30.91
CA GLU A 62 -4.50 1.71 30.68
C GLU A 62 -4.85 0.70 29.58
N SER A 63 -6.02 0.06 29.67
CA SER A 63 -6.52 -0.90 28.68
C SER A 63 -6.75 -0.24 27.31
N PHE A 64 -7.20 1.02 27.29
CA PHE A 64 -7.37 1.79 26.06
C PHE A 64 -6.02 2.10 25.40
N TYR A 65 -5.05 2.65 26.15
CA TYR A 65 -3.75 2.98 25.58
C TYR A 65 -2.97 1.75 25.11
N CYS A 66 -3.06 0.64 25.86
CA CYS A 66 -2.48 -0.62 25.42
C CYS A 66 -3.14 -1.13 24.13
N TRP A 67 -4.46 -1.03 24.00
CA TRP A 67 -5.16 -1.36 22.75
C TRP A 67 -4.65 -0.53 21.57
N ILE A 68 -4.52 0.78 21.74
CA ILE A 68 -4.01 1.68 20.68
C ILE A 68 -2.59 1.29 20.27
N GLU A 69 -1.68 1.04 21.21
CA GLU A 69 -0.32 0.61 20.90
C GLU A 69 -0.26 -0.77 20.22
N ILE A 70 -1.20 -1.68 20.53
CA ILE A 70 -1.34 -2.95 19.82
C ILE A 70 -1.80 -2.75 18.37
N LEU A 71 -2.69 -1.78 18.11
CA LEU A 71 -3.03 -1.42 16.72
C LEU A 71 -1.81 -0.88 15.97
N GLU A 72 -1.00 -0.04 16.61
CA GLU A 72 0.22 0.48 16.02
C GLU A 72 1.28 -0.60 15.76
N PHE A 73 1.36 -1.62 16.62
CA PHE A 73 2.17 -2.80 16.36
C PHE A 73 1.72 -3.54 15.09
N ARG A 74 0.41 -3.61 14.83
CA ARG A 74 -0.12 -4.24 13.62
C ARG A 74 0.19 -3.43 12.37
N ASP A 75 0.14 -2.11 12.50
CA ASP A 75 0.36 -1.16 11.40
C ASP A 75 1.84 -0.80 11.20
N ALA A 76 2.73 -1.41 11.98
CA ALA A 76 4.17 -1.20 11.93
C ALA A 76 4.76 -1.54 10.55
N PRO A 77 5.65 -0.69 9.99
CA PRO A 77 6.15 -0.82 8.62
C PRO A 77 7.18 -1.95 8.44
N SER A 78 7.70 -2.53 9.52
CA SER A 78 8.70 -3.61 9.45
C SER A 78 8.69 -4.52 10.66
N SER A 79 9.22 -5.73 10.50
CA SER A 79 9.40 -6.69 11.60
C SER A 79 10.33 -6.17 12.70
N GLY A 80 11.38 -5.40 12.34
CA GLY A 80 12.25 -4.72 13.31
C GLY A 80 11.51 -3.67 14.14
N TYR A 81 10.64 -2.90 13.50
CA TYR A 81 9.78 -1.94 14.20
C TYR A 81 8.76 -2.67 15.08
N GLN A 82 8.13 -3.74 14.58
CA GLN A 82 7.24 -4.60 15.36
C GLN A 82 7.94 -5.15 16.61
N ARG A 83 9.19 -5.62 16.51
CA ARG A 83 9.99 -6.05 17.68
C ARG A 83 10.14 -4.93 18.71
N SER A 84 10.47 -3.74 18.26
CA SER A 84 10.69 -2.58 19.13
C SER A 84 9.39 -2.17 19.84
N VAL A 85 8.28 -2.09 19.11
CA VAL A 85 6.95 -1.83 19.67
C VAL A 85 6.53 -2.94 20.63
N ALA A 86 6.79 -4.21 20.28
CA ALA A 86 6.46 -5.33 21.15
C ALA A 86 7.19 -5.28 22.50
N LYS A 87 8.51 -5.00 22.46
CA LYS A 87 9.33 -4.79 23.67
C LYS A 87 8.83 -3.60 24.49
N HIS A 88 8.42 -2.52 23.82
CA HIS A 88 7.85 -1.34 24.47
C HIS A 88 6.54 -1.66 25.21
N ILE A 89 5.56 -2.25 24.52
CA ILE A 89 4.27 -2.63 25.10
C ILE A 89 4.47 -3.55 26.29
N TYR A 90 5.32 -4.58 26.16
CA TYR A 90 5.61 -5.48 27.25
C TYR A 90 6.20 -4.75 28.47
N LYS A 91 7.22 -3.89 28.27
CA LYS A 91 7.86 -3.13 29.36
C LYS A 91 6.88 -2.19 30.05
N LYS A 92 5.97 -1.58 29.29
CA LYS A 92 5.04 -0.55 29.75
C LYS A 92 3.79 -1.11 30.43
N TYR A 93 3.29 -2.27 30.00
CA TYR A 93 1.99 -2.81 30.40
C TYR A 93 2.01 -4.21 31.03
N VAL A 94 2.97 -5.07 30.67
CA VAL A 94 2.91 -6.51 31.00
C VAL A 94 3.93 -6.93 32.06
N ARG A 95 5.16 -6.41 31.96
CA ARG A 95 6.27 -6.77 32.86
C ARG A 95 5.90 -6.54 34.33
N LYS A 96 6.40 -7.41 35.22
CA LYS A 96 6.31 -7.17 36.67
C LYS A 96 6.90 -5.80 37.04
N GLY A 97 6.07 -4.94 37.68
CA GLY A 97 6.44 -3.57 38.03
C GLY A 97 6.31 -2.55 36.89
N ALA A 98 5.60 -2.91 35.82
CA ALA A 98 5.25 -2.00 34.73
C ALA A 98 4.54 -0.73 35.24
N SER A 99 4.90 0.41 34.68
CA SER A 99 4.38 1.72 35.09
C SER A 99 2.89 1.91 34.76
N MET A 100 2.38 1.21 33.75
CA MET A 100 0.97 1.18 33.36
C MET A 100 0.46 -0.26 33.32
N ALA A 101 0.74 -1.04 34.37
CA ALA A 101 0.38 -2.45 34.42
C ALA A 101 -1.14 -2.66 34.17
N LEU A 102 -1.48 -3.58 33.27
CA LEU A 102 -2.88 -3.89 32.97
C LEU A 102 -3.57 -4.61 34.13
N GLY A 103 -4.81 -4.21 34.39
CA GLY A 103 -5.71 -4.94 35.30
C GLY A 103 -6.02 -6.34 34.75
N GLY A 104 -6.07 -7.34 35.62
CA GLY A 104 -6.46 -8.70 35.25
C GLY A 104 -5.40 -9.54 34.54
N LEU A 105 -4.14 -9.09 34.50
CA LEU A 105 -3.02 -9.92 34.04
C LEU A 105 -2.88 -11.17 34.92
N THR A 106 -3.00 -12.34 34.30
CA THR A 106 -2.76 -13.62 34.99
C THR A 106 -1.28 -13.99 34.92
N ARG A 107 -0.83 -14.90 35.80
CA ARG A 107 0.56 -15.38 35.80
C ARG A 107 0.91 -16.08 34.48
N GLU A 108 -0.07 -16.73 33.87
CA GLU A 108 0.04 -17.45 32.61
C GLU A 108 0.30 -16.48 31.45
N ILE A 109 -0.43 -15.35 31.38
CA ILE A 109 -0.22 -14.32 30.35
C ILE A 109 1.16 -13.68 30.49
N VAL A 110 1.59 -13.35 31.70
CA VAL A 110 2.93 -12.77 31.91
C VAL A 110 4.02 -13.77 31.48
N ALA A 111 3.90 -15.03 31.89
CA ALA A 111 4.86 -16.09 31.50
C ALA A 111 4.86 -16.35 29.97
N GLU A 112 3.70 -16.30 29.32
CA GLU A 112 3.56 -16.38 27.87
C GLU A 112 4.40 -15.29 27.18
N PHE A 113 4.27 -14.03 27.61
CA PHE A 113 5.00 -12.92 27.03
C PHE A 113 6.48 -12.89 27.38
N ASP A 114 6.86 -13.33 28.59
CA ASP A 114 8.27 -13.53 28.96
C ASP A 114 8.95 -14.50 27.99
N GLN A 115 8.30 -15.62 27.68
CA GLN A 115 8.79 -16.61 26.71
C GLN A 115 8.84 -16.04 25.29
N LYS A 116 7.75 -15.40 24.84
CA LYS A 116 7.69 -14.76 23.51
C LYS A 116 8.80 -13.72 23.32
N LEU A 117 9.04 -12.87 24.32
CA LEU A 117 10.10 -11.85 24.25
C LEU A 117 11.51 -12.43 24.35
N ALA A 118 11.73 -13.52 25.08
CA ALA A 118 13.05 -14.14 25.19
C ALA A 118 13.60 -14.60 23.83
N VAL A 119 12.71 -14.97 22.91
CA VAL A 119 13.08 -15.47 21.57
C VAL A 119 12.76 -14.47 20.45
N ILE A 120 12.29 -13.26 20.76
CA ILE A 120 11.75 -12.34 19.75
C ILE A 120 12.80 -11.89 18.71
N ASP A 121 14.07 -11.82 19.12
CA ASP A 121 15.18 -11.46 18.24
C ASP A 121 15.71 -12.66 17.44
N SER A 122 15.58 -13.89 17.98
CA SER A 122 16.11 -15.12 17.38
C SER A 122 15.10 -15.94 16.57
N ALA A 123 13.79 -15.74 16.79
CA ALA A 123 12.72 -16.54 16.21
C ALA A 123 11.71 -15.63 15.46
N PRO A 124 11.89 -15.46 14.13
CA PRO A 124 11.14 -14.47 13.37
C PRO A 124 9.63 -14.77 13.22
N ASN A 125 9.19 -16.01 13.42
CA ASN A 125 7.78 -16.40 13.37
C ASN A 125 7.00 -16.04 14.63
N VAL A 126 7.71 -15.64 15.69
CA VAL A 126 7.10 -15.32 16.98
C VAL A 126 6.21 -14.09 16.82
N ILE A 127 6.69 -13.06 16.10
CA ILE A 127 5.87 -11.91 15.72
C ILE A 127 4.92 -12.30 14.59
N ASN A 128 3.64 -12.12 14.84
CA ASN A 128 2.56 -12.28 13.86
C ASN A 128 1.38 -11.39 14.27
N GLN A 129 0.32 -11.36 13.45
CA GLN A 129 -0.86 -10.50 13.69
C GLN A 129 -1.59 -10.80 15.02
N ASP A 130 -1.41 -12.02 15.54
CA ASP A 130 -2.01 -12.52 16.77
C ASP A 130 -1.04 -12.50 17.95
N PHE A 131 0.15 -11.89 17.79
CA PHE A 131 1.18 -11.85 18.83
C PHE A 131 0.63 -11.31 20.16
N PHE A 132 -0.22 -10.28 20.09
CA PHE A 132 -0.89 -9.64 21.22
C PHE A 132 -2.30 -10.15 21.51
N ALA A 133 -2.76 -11.26 20.91
CA ALA A 133 -4.17 -11.68 20.99
C ALA A 133 -4.69 -11.85 22.43
N SER A 134 -3.91 -12.46 23.34
CA SER A 134 -4.31 -12.64 24.75
C SER A 134 -4.42 -11.31 25.51
N ILE A 135 -3.47 -10.41 25.31
CA ILE A 135 -3.50 -9.04 25.90
C ILE A 135 -4.62 -8.21 25.29
N GLN A 136 -4.81 -8.27 23.98
CA GLN A 136 -5.83 -7.51 23.28
C GLN A 136 -7.23 -7.91 23.76
N LYS A 137 -7.47 -9.21 23.93
CA LYS A 137 -8.71 -9.72 24.52
C LYS A 137 -8.89 -9.24 25.96
N LEU A 138 -7.83 -9.27 26.78
CA LEU A 138 -7.87 -8.77 28.15
C LEU A 138 -8.28 -7.28 28.20
N CYS A 139 -7.63 -6.44 27.38
CA CYS A 139 -7.96 -5.03 27.27
C CYS A 139 -9.40 -4.81 26.81
N PHE A 140 -9.86 -5.59 25.84
CA PHE A 140 -11.23 -5.50 25.33
C PHE A 140 -12.28 -5.86 26.39
N ASP A 141 -12.10 -6.99 27.08
CA ASP A 141 -13.02 -7.46 28.12
C ASP A 141 -13.04 -6.47 29.31
N ASP A 142 -11.90 -5.90 29.67
CA ASP A 142 -11.79 -4.85 30.69
C ASP A 142 -12.52 -3.56 30.27
N MET A 143 -12.28 -3.07 29.05
CA MET A 143 -12.96 -1.88 28.53
C MET A 143 -14.47 -2.09 28.42
N CYS A 144 -14.93 -3.24 27.93
CA CYS A 144 -16.35 -3.60 27.92
C CYS A 144 -16.98 -3.45 29.31
N ARG A 145 -16.40 -4.10 30.32
CA ARG A 145 -16.95 -4.14 31.68
C ARG A 145 -16.88 -2.81 32.41
N ASN A 146 -15.73 -2.14 32.33
CA ASN A 146 -15.40 -1.04 33.22
C ASN A 146 -15.54 0.35 32.59
N THR A 147 -15.47 0.46 31.26
CA THR A 147 -15.46 1.74 30.56
C THR A 147 -16.71 1.92 29.69
N TYR A 148 -16.98 0.96 28.80
CA TYR A 148 -17.93 1.11 27.72
C TYR A 148 -19.38 1.28 28.20
N HIS A 149 -19.86 0.42 29.10
CA HIS A 149 -21.23 0.54 29.61
C HIS A 149 -21.47 1.88 30.30
N ARG A 150 -20.48 2.41 31.02
CA ARG A 150 -20.57 3.74 31.66
C ARG A 150 -20.55 4.86 30.63
N PHE A 151 -19.68 4.75 29.63
CA PHE A 151 -19.62 5.68 28.51
C PHE A 151 -20.97 5.73 27.78
N LYS A 152 -21.53 4.58 27.41
CA LYS A 152 -22.81 4.47 26.70
C LYS A 152 -23.99 5.10 27.45
N SER A 153 -23.96 5.12 28.77
CA SER A 153 -24.96 5.78 29.62
C SER A 153 -24.65 7.25 29.94
N SER A 154 -23.56 7.81 29.41
CA SER A 154 -23.11 9.17 29.68
C SER A 154 -23.55 10.17 28.59
N PRO A 155 -23.71 11.47 28.92
CA PRO A 155 -23.97 12.50 27.91
C PRO A 155 -22.89 12.58 26.81
N GLU A 156 -21.65 12.20 27.13
CA GLU A 156 -20.55 12.16 26.17
C GLU A 156 -20.79 11.17 25.03
N PHE A 157 -21.61 10.13 25.22
CA PHE A 157 -21.97 9.20 24.15
C PHE A 157 -22.93 9.82 23.12
N ASP A 158 -23.80 10.72 23.55
CA ASP A 158 -24.66 11.48 22.63
C ASP A 158 -23.83 12.48 21.81
N LEU A 159 -22.83 13.11 22.44
CA LEU A 159 -21.84 13.93 21.74
C LEU A 159 -21.04 13.11 20.73
N TYR A 160 -20.59 11.91 21.09
CA TYR A 160 -19.95 10.97 20.17
C TYR A 160 -20.85 10.67 18.96
N LYS A 161 -22.13 10.35 19.16
CA LYS A 161 -23.05 10.06 18.04
C LYS A 161 -23.24 11.25 17.11
N LEU A 162 -23.30 12.46 17.67
CA LEU A 162 -23.42 13.69 16.89
C LEU A 162 -22.14 13.94 16.08
N GLU A 163 -20.98 13.89 16.74
CA GLU A 163 -19.68 14.11 16.09
C GLU A 163 -19.36 13.00 15.09
N LEU A 164 -19.72 11.74 15.34
CA LEU A 164 -19.60 10.65 14.38
C LEU A 164 -20.39 10.96 13.10
N LYS A 165 -21.61 11.47 13.25
CA LYS A 165 -22.44 11.85 12.11
C LYS A 165 -21.87 13.05 11.35
N ASP A 166 -21.33 14.03 12.05
CA ASP A 166 -20.83 15.28 11.45
C ASP A 166 -19.41 15.17 10.88
N THR A 167 -18.54 14.40 11.52
CA THR A 167 -17.13 14.21 11.10
C THR A 167 -17.05 13.41 9.80
N TYR A 168 -17.93 12.43 9.66
CA TYR A 168 -18.09 11.69 8.41
C TYR A 168 -19.11 12.36 7.47
N ASN A 169 -19.53 13.61 7.71
CA ASN A 169 -20.16 14.38 6.64
C ASN A 169 -19.09 14.88 5.65
N LYS A 170 -19.50 14.99 4.38
CA LYS A 170 -18.62 14.92 3.21
C LYS A 170 -17.57 16.02 3.15
N VAL A 171 -16.30 15.63 3.08
CA VAL A 171 -15.26 16.47 2.46
C VAL A 171 -15.69 16.76 1.02
N THR A 172 -15.70 18.04 0.66
CA THR A 172 -16.13 18.54 -0.64
C THR A 172 -15.05 19.39 -1.29
N VAL A 173 -15.29 19.76 -2.54
CA VAL A 173 -14.44 20.71 -3.27
C VAL A 173 -14.37 22.09 -2.60
N ASP A 174 -15.35 22.45 -1.76
CA ASP A 174 -15.39 23.75 -1.08
C ASP A 174 -14.51 23.80 0.17
N ASP A 175 -14.00 22.65 0.65
CA ASP A 175 -13.10 22.56 1.79
C ASP A 175 -11.64 22.88 1.45
N PHE A 176 -11.34 23.11 0.17
CA PHE A 176 -10.00 23.35 -0.33
C PHE A 176 -9.84 24.70 -1.04
N ASP A 177 -8.66 25.29 -0.88
CA ASP A 177 -8.12 26.32 -1.74
C ASP A 177 -7.29 25.67 -2.86
N TYR A 178 -7.33 26.24 -4.08
CA TYR A 178 -6.67 25.69 -5.26
C TYR A 178 -5.55 26.63 -5.74
N LEU A 179 -4.31 26.16 -5.66
CA LEU A 179 -3.12 27.00 -5.76
C LEU A 179 -2.48 26.94 -7.14
N GLU A 180 -2.03 25.78 -7.63
CA GLU A 180 -1.37 25.67 -8.94
C GLU A 180 -1.56 24.28 -9.57
N LEU A 181 -1.47 24.20 -10.90
CA LEU A 181 -1.46 22.94 -11.63
C LEU A 181 -0.06 22.31 -11.54
N LEU A 182 0.03 21.12 -10.94
CA LEU A 182 1.27 20.36 -10.80
C LEU A 182 1.51 19.43 -11.99
N GLY A 183 0.44 18.84 -12.54
CA GLY A 183 0.57 17.87 -13.63
C GLY A 183 -0.72 17.68 -14.42
N SER A 184 -0.57 17.25 -15.67
CA SER A 184 -1.67 16.97 -16.59
C SER A 184 -1.49 15.61 -17.25
N GLY A 185 -2.46 14.70 -17.07
CA GLY A 185 -2.54 13.42 -17.78
C GLY A 185 -3.63 13.42 -18.86
N GLY A 186 -4.10 12.24 -19.27
CA GLY A 186 -5.15 12.08 -20.28
C GLY A 186 -6.43 12.86 -19.93
N PHE A 187 -7.23 12.34 -18.98
CA PHE A 187 -8.45 12.98 -18.47
C PHE A 187 -8.33 13.42 -17.00
N GLY A 188 -7.11 13.41 -16.45
CA GLY A 188 -6.81 13.75 -15.06
C GLY A 188 -5.90 14.97 -14.94
N ARG A 189 -6.11 15.78 -13.91
CA ARG A 189 -5.28 16.94 -13.55
C ARG A 189 -4.82 16.80 -12.12
N VAL A 190 -3.56 17.11 -11.83
CA VAL A 190 -3.03 17.12 -10.46
C VAL A 190 -2.77 18.56 -10.06
N VAL A 191 -3.38 18.99 -8.96
CA VAL A 191 -3.40 20.38 -8.52
C VAL A 191 -2.89 20.47 -7.09
N HIS A 192 -2.05 21.47 -6.81
CA HIS A 192 -1.70 21.85 -5.45
C HIS A 192 -2.92 22.46 -4.76
N ALA A 193 -3.42 21.78 -3.74
CA ALA A 193 -4.56 22.23 -2.95
C ALA A 193 -4.13 22.46 -1.50
N ARG A 194 -4.86 23.32 -0.79
CA ARG A 194 -4.70 23.52 0.66
C ARG A 194 -6.04 23.34 1.34
N LYS A 195 -6.10 22.47 2.35
CA LYS A 195 -7.33 22.28 3.14
C LYS A 195 -7.56 23.49 4.03
N LYS A 196 -8.75 24.10 3.95
CA LYS A 196 -9.07 25.35 4.64
C LYS A 196 -9.08 25.23 6.16
N SER A 197 -9.52 24.08 6.68
CA SER A 197 -9.65 23.86 8.12
C SER A 197 -8.32 23.64 8.84
N THR A 198 -7.34 23.03 8.17
CA THR A 198 -6.04 22.70 8.78
C THR A 198 -4.88 23.53 8.24
N GLY A 199 -5.05 24.18 7.07
CA GLY A 199 -3.94 24.84 6.38
C GLY A 199 -2.98 23.87 5.69
N LYS A 200 -3.17 22.54 5.82
CA LYS A 200 -2.29 21.53 5.24
C LYS A 200 -2.38 21.52 3.70
N HIS A 201 -1.22 21.41 3.06
CA HIS A 201 -1.08 21.36 1.61
C HIS A 201 -1.07 19.92 1.10
N TYR A 202 -1.68 19.72 -0.07
CA TYR A 202 -1.90 18.42 -0.70
C TYR A 202 -1.71 18.48 -2.21
N ALA A 203 -1.46 17.32 -2.81
CA ALA A 203 -1.65 17.11 -4.24
C ALA A 203 -3.04 16.50 -4.47
N MET A 204 -3.86 17.14 -5.29
CA MET A 204 -5.22 16.72 -5.61
C MET A 204 -5.31 16.28 -7.06
N LYS A 205 -5.45 14.97 -7.29
CA LYS A 205 -5.71 14.37 -8.59
C LYS A 205 -7.21 14.38 -8.86
N ILE A 206 -7.63 15.09 -9.90
CA ILE A 206 -9.01 15.30 -10.32
C ILE A 206 -9.19 14.59 -11.66
N GLN A 207 -10.03 13.58 -11.72
CA GLN A 207 -10.29 12.78 -12.93
C GLN A 207 -11.73 12.94 -13.39
N LEU A 208 -11.93 13.11 -14.69
CA LEU A 208 -13.27 13.10 -15.29
C LEU A 208 -13.86 11.69 -15.23
N LYS A 209 -15.07 11.56 -14.66
CA LYS A 209 -15.74 10.26 -14.52
C LYS A 209 -16.04 9.62 -15.87
N ASN A 210 -16.45 10.39 -16.87
CA ASN A 210 -16.66 9.88 -18.22
C ASN A 210 -15.36 9.37 -18.86
N GLY A 211 -14.22 9.97 -18.53
CA GLY A 211 -12.90 9.46 -18.94
C GLY A 211 -12.58 8.11 -18.29
N LEU A 212 -12.77 7.98 -16.98
CA LEU A 212 -12.61 6.72 -16.25
C LEU A 212 -13.54 5.62 -16.77
N LEU A 213 -14.81 5.94 -17.00
CA LEU A 213 -15.80 5.02 -17.55
C LEU A 213 -15.44 4.56 -18.96
N HIS A 214 -14.84 5.42 -19.78
CA HIS A 214 -14.37 5.08 -21.11
C HIS A 214 -13.13 4.18 -21.05
N GLU A 215 -12.14 4.51 -20.22
CA GLU A 215 -10.93 3.71 -20.05
C GLU A 215 -11.25 2.29 -19.53
N HIS A 216 -12.22 2.18 -18.61
CA HIS A 216 -12.61 0.92 -17.98
C HIS A 216 -13.93 0.36 -18.49
N GLN A 217 -14.34 0.70 -19.72
CA GLN A 217 -15.65 0.31 -20.27
C GLN A 217 -15.94 -1.21 -20.21
N ASP A 218 -14.89 -2.03 -20.34
CA ASP A 218 -15.00 -3.49 -20.31
C ASP A 218 -14.93 -4.07 -18.88
N GLN A 219 -14.47 -3.29 -17.90
CA GLN A 219 -14.13 -3.74 -16.54
C GLN A 219 -14.42 -2.63 -15.52
N LEU A 220 -15.69 -2.25 -15.37
CA LEU A 220 -16.10 -1.13 -14.49
C LEU A 220 -15.66 -1.30 -13.03
N ASP A 221 -15.53 -2.53 -12.53
CA ASP A 221 -15.02 -2.82 -11.18
C ASP A 221 -13.57 -2.37 -10.96
N GLN A 222 -12.84 -2.04 -12.04
CA GLN A 222 -11.46 -1.54 -11.96
C GLN A 222 -11.36 -0.02 -11.86
N ILE A 223 -12.45 0.73 -12.01
CA ILE A 223 -12.45 2.19 -11.90
C ILE A 223 -11.88 2.66 -10.55
N THR A 224 -12.13 1.91 -9.48
CA THR A 224 -11.63 2.24 -8.13
C THR A 224 -10.24 1.69 -7.83
N SER A 225 -9.58 0.98 -8.77
CA SER A 225 -8.36 0.22 -8.48
C SER A 225 -7.24 1.10 -7.93
N GLU A 226 -7.00 2.27 -8.52
CA GLU A 226 -5.93 3.18 -8.06
C GLU A 226 -6.17 3.60 -6.60
N LYS A 227 -7.38 4.10 -6.30
CA LYS A 227 -7.82 4.47 -4.94
C LYS A 227 -7.71 3.30 -3.97
N ASP A 228 -8.21 2.13 -4.38
CA ASP A 228 -8.26 0.94 -3.53
C ASP A 228 -6.85 0.38 -3.25
N ILE A 229 -5.90 0.52 -4.19
CA ILE A 229 -4.49 0.16 -3.99
C ILE A 229 -3.84 1.12 -3.01
N LEU A 230 -3.98 2.43 -3.22
CA LEU A 230 -3.43 3.44 -2.31
C LEU A 230 -3.97 3.25 -0.88
N GLN A 231 -5.25 2.91 -0.74
CA GLN A 231 -5.89 2.70 0.57
C GLN A 231 -5.30 1.51 1.36
N ILE A 232 -4.77 0.48 0.70
CA ILE A 232 -4.19 -0.69 1.38
C ILE A 232 -2.67 -0.62 1.50
N CYS A 233 -2.02 0.33 0.80
CA CYS A 233 -0.59 0.54 0.93
C CYS A 233 -0.32 1.41 2.16
N ASN A 234 0.53 0.92 3.06
CA ASN A 234 1.03 1.70 4.20
C ASN A 234 2.53 1.45 4.28
N HIS A 235 3.31 2.32 3.65
CA HIS A 235 4.75 2.18 3.55
C HIS A 235 5.43 3.54 3.38
N PRO A 236 6.57 3.83 4.05
CA PRO A 236 7.20 5.15 4.09
C PRO A 236 7.72 5.67 2.74
N TYR A 237 7.87 4.77 1.77
CA TYR A 237 8.34 5.05 0.41
C TYR A 237 7.24 4.89 -0.65
N ILE A 238 5.97 4.83 -0.24
CA ILE A 238 4.80 4.81 -1.15
C ILE A 238 3.91 6.01 -0.80
N LEU A 239 3.39 6.68 -1.83
CA LEU A 239 2.57 7.89 -1.68
C LEU A 239 1.30 7.62 -0.85
N ASP A 240 1.09 8.40 0.22
CA ASP A 240 -0.08 8.26 1.08
C ASP A 240 -1.30 9.03 0.54
N MET A 241 -2.48 8.40 0.63
CA MET A 241 -3.77 8.99 0.24
C MET A 241 -4.52 9.45 1.49
N HIS A 242 -4.78 10.75 1.59
CA HIS A 242 -5.48 11.35 2.73
C HIS A 242 -7.00 11.37 2.57
N TYR A 243 -7.49 11.68 1.36
CA TYR A 243 -8.92 11.71 1.06
C TYR A 243 -9.19 11.18 -0.35
N SER A 244 -10.39 10.69 -0.57
CA SER A 244 -11.00 10.68 -1.89
C SER A 244 -12.46 11.06 -1.76
N PHE A 245 -12.96 11.81 -2.72
CA PHE A 245 -14.35 12.25 -2.77
C PHE A 245 -14.72 12.56 -4.20
N GLN A 246 -15.97 12.89 -4.46
CA GLN A 246 -16.46 13.06 -5.82
C GLN A 246 -17.43 14.22 -5.95
N THR A 247 -17.53 14.72 -7.17
CA THR A 247 -18.63 15.57 -7.62
C THR A 247 -19.51 14.77 -8.58
N SER A 248 -20.50 15.43 -9.20
CA SER A 248 -21.31 14.80 -10.24
C SER A 248 -20.47 14.34 -11.44
N ALA A 249 -19.48 15.13 -11.88
CA ALA A 249 -18.64 14.84 -13.05
C ALA A 249 -17.21 14.34 -12.73
N HIS A 250 -16.73 14.49 -11.50
CA HIS A 250 -15.32 14.27 -11.15
C HIS A 250 -15.14 13.24 -10.04
N ALA A 251 -14.12 12.42 -10.17
CA ALA A 251 -13.60 11.51 -9.15
C ALA A 251 -12.26 12.09 -8.66
N ILE A 252 -12.11 12.33 -7.35
CA ILE A 252 -11.00 13.10 -6.78
C ILE A 252 -10.24 12.23 -5.77
N ILE A 253 -8.92 12.22 -5.88
CA ILE A 253 -7.98 11.60 -4.95
C ILE A 253 -7.06 12.70 -4.42
N VAL A 254 -6.89 12.78 -3.11
CA VAL A 254 -6.05 13.77 -2.43
C VAL A 254 -4.94 13.03 -1.68
N THR A 255 -3.70 13.26 -2.10
CA THR A 255 -2.49 12.67 -1.53
C THR A 255 -1.62 13.72 -0.87
N GLU A 256 -0.60 13.28 -0.14
CA GLU A 256 0.45 14.18 0.32
C GLU A 256 1.07 14.96 -0.85
N LEU A 257 1.57 16.16 -0.55
CA LEU A 257 2.28 16.99 -1.52
C LEU A 257 3.79 16.73 -1.42
N VAL A 258 4.35 16.09 -2.43
CA VAL A 258 5.80 15.87 -2.55
C VAL A 258 6.40 16.96 -3.44
N ARG A 259 7.40 17.70 -2.94
CA ARG A 259 7.80 19.01 -3.48
C ARG A 259 9.18 19.06 -4.12
N GLY A 260 9.97 17.99 -4.03
CA GLY A 260 11.33 17.90 -4.59
C GLY A 260 11.40 17.53 -6.07
N GLY A 261 10.25 17.48 -6.77
CA GLY A 261 10.16 17.05 -8.17
C GLY A 261 10.20 15.53 -8.32
N ASP A 262 10.53 15.06 -9.52
CA ASP A 262 10.69 13.63 -9.84
C ASP A 262 12.14 13.28 -10.18
N LEU A 263 12.49 11.99 -10.15
CA LEU A 263 13.87 11.54 -10.44
C LEU A 263 14.32 11.86 -11.87
N ASN A 264 13.39 11.97 -12.83
CA ASN A 264 13.72 12.35 -14.19
C ASN A 264 14.10 13.85 -14.27
N GLU A 265 13.41 14.73 -13.54
CA GLU A 265 13.80 16.14 -13.39
C GLU A 265 15.15 16.25 -12.69
N LEU A 266 15.38 15.49 -11.62
CA LEU A 266 16.66 15.47 -10.91
C LEU A 266 17.83 15.05 -11.82
N MET A 267 17.62 14.02 -12.65
CA MET A 267 18.61 13.56 -13.63
C MET A 267 18.87 14.63 -14.70
N LYS A 268 17.83 15.22 -15.29
CA LYS A 268 17.94 16.26 -16.33
C LYS A 268 18.62 17.54 -15.85
N THR A 269 18.43 17.88 -14.58
CA THR A 269 19.06 19.06 -13.95
C THR A 269 20.47 18.77 -13.43
N SER A 270 20.89 17.50 -13.40
CA SER A 270 22.27 17.12 -13.10
C SER A 270 23.23 17.61 -14.19
N LYS A 271 24.32 18.27 -13.79
CA LYS A 271 25.35 18.78 -14.72
C LYS A 271 25.94 17.69 -15.63
N LYS A 272 25.96 16.45 -15.16
CA LYS A 272 26.54 15.31 -15.87
C LYS A 272 25.53 14.56 -16.75
N GLY A 273 24.23 14.86 -16.62
CA GLY A 273 23.15 14.08 -17.25
C GLY A 273 22.87 12.74 -16.58
N TYR A 274 23.60 12.39 -15.51
CA TYR A 274 23.42 11.20 -14.69
C TYR A 274 23.68 11.53 -13.21
N LEU A 275 23.35 10.60 -12.31
CA LEU A 275 23.48 10.74 -10.86
C LEU A 275 24.68 9.95 -10.32
N PRO A 276 25.32 10.40 -9.23
CA PRO A 276 26.39 9.65 -8.58
C PRO A 276 25.91 8.32 -8.01
N GLU A 277 26.74 7.27 -8.10
CA GLU A 277 26.39 5.92 -7.64
C GLU A 277 25.98 5.85 -6.17
N GLY A 278 26.65 6.59 -5.27
CA GLY A 278 26.28 6.62 -3.85
C GLY A 278 24.84 7.09 -3.62
N ARG A 279 24.38 8.06 -4.41
CA ARG A 279 23.00 8.55 -4.40
C ARG A 279 22.03 7.52 -5.00
N VAL A 280 22.39 6.93 -6.14
CA VAL A 280 21.56 5.91 -6.79
C VAL A 280 21.45 4.66 -5.93
N ARG A 281 22.45 4.33 -5.12
CA ARG A 281 22.40 3.22 -4.15
C ARG A 281 21.27 3.41 -3.15
N LEU A 282 21.18 4.58 -2.52
CA LEU A 282 20.10 4.88 -1.59
C LEU A 282 18.74 4.81 -2.29
N TYR A 283 18.61 5.45 -3.45
CA TYR A 283 17.38 5.47 -4.23
C TYR A 283 16.92 4.09 -4.69
N ALA A 284 17.85 3.24 -5.15
CA ALA A 284 17.57 1.87 -5.53
C ALA A 284 17.05 1.06 -4.34
N ALA A 285 17.62 1.24 -3.14
CA ALA A 285 17.18 0.56 -1.93
C ALA A 285 15.77 1.00 -1.50
N GLU A 286 15.46 2.30 -1.53
CA GLU A 286 14.14 2.83 -1.18
C GLU A 286 13.05 2.35 -2.15
N ILE A 287 13.32 2.38 -3.46
CA ILE A 287 12.41 1.84 -4.47
C ILE A 287 12.22 0.34 -4.28
N ALA A 288 13.30 -0.41 -4.00
CA ALA A 288 13.24 -1.84 -3.79
C ALA A 288 12.38 -2.21 -2.55
N LEU A 289 12.47 -1.44 -1.45
CA LEU A 289 11.59 -1.59 -0.29
C LEU A 289 10.11 -1.37 -0.65
N ALA A 290 9.82 -0.29 -1.40
CA ALA A 290 8.46 0.01 -1.85
C ALA A 290 7.88 -1.10 -2.75
N LEU A 291 8.68 -1.60 -3.70
CA LEU A 291 8.27 -2.72 -4.55
C LEU A 291 8.03 -3.99 -3.76
N ASN A 292 8.93 -4.34 -2.83
CA ASN A 292 8.77 -5.52 -1.99
C ASN A 292 7.47 -5.47 -1.18
N HIS A 293 7.13 -4.32 -0.59
CA HIS A 293 5.86 -4.12 0.10
C HIS A 293 4.65 -4.38 -0.80
N LEU A 294 4.66 -3.85 -2.03
CA LEU A 294 3.59 -4.13 -3.01
C LEU A 294 3.51 -5.63 -3.31
N HIS A 295 4.65 -6.30 -3.50
CA HIS A 295 4.71 -7.72 -3.85
C HIS A 295 4.24 -8.62 -2.69
N GLU A 296 4.54 -8.26 -1.44
CA GLU A 296 4.03 -8.94 -0.24
C GLU A 296 2.51 -8.84 -0.10
N LEU A 297 1.94 -7.70 -0.51
CA LEU A 297 0.48 -7.54 -0.64
C LEU A 297 -0.10 -8.33 -1.82
N GLY A 298 0.73 -8.90 -2.69
CA GLY A 298 0.31 -9.58 -3.93
C GLY A 298 -0.04 -8.61 -5.05
N LEU A 299 0.46 -7.37 -4.98
CA LEU A 299 0.32 -6.36 -6.01
C LEU A 299 1.52 -6.39 -6.97
N ILE A 300 1.29 -5.92 -8.19
CA ILE A 300 2.33 -5.68 -9.21
C ILE A 300 2.19 -4.23 -9.66
N TYR A 301 3.28 -3.47 -9.65
CA TYR A 301 3.28 -2.03 -9.88
C TYR A 301 3.17 -1.67 -11.37
N ARG A 302 3.97 -2.31 -12.24
CA ARG A 302 3.92 -2.27 -13.71
C ARG A 302 4.32 -0.97 -14.41
N ASP A 303 4.62 0.11 -13.69
CA ASP A 303 5.01 1.39 -14.32
C ASP A 303 6.16 2.10 -13.60
N LEU A 304 7.17 1.35 -13.16
CA LEU A 304 8.38 1.93 -12.58
C LEU A 304 9.25 2.61 -13.66
N LYS A 305 9.47 3.90 -13.44
CA LYS A 305 10.29 4.80 -14.23
C LYS A 305 10.61 6.04 -13.39
N PRO A 306 11.67 6.81 -13.70
CA PRO A 306 12.07 7.96 -12.89
C PRO A 306 10.97 9.02 -12.70
N CYS A 307 10.07 9.24 -13.66
CA CYS A 307 9.00 10.25 -13.51
C CYS A 307 7.86 9.84 -12.55
N ASN A 308 7.76 8.56 -12.18
CA ASN A 308 6.79 8.10 -11.18
C ASN A 308 7.41 7.99 -9.77
N VAL A 309 8.67 8.38 -9.62
CA VAL A 309 9.37 8.38 -8.33
C VAL A 309 9.64 9.82 -7.93
N LEU A 310 8.89 10.28 -6.93
CA LEU A 310 8.94 11.65 -6.44
C LEU A 310 10.01 11.79 -5.36
N LEU A 311 10.55 13.00 -5.20
CA LEU A 311 11.57 13.32 -4.21
C LEU A 311 10.98 14.21 -3.10
N GLY A 312 11.09 13.77 -1.85
CA GLY A 312 10.72 14.53 -0.66
C GLY A 312 11.66 15.69 -0.38
N GLU A 313 11.20 16.64 0.43
CA GLU A 313 12.04 17.77 0.87
C GLU A 313 13.16 17.33 1.81
N ASP A 314 13.04 16.15 2.39
CA ASP A 314 14.05 15.46 3.20
C ASP A 314 15.10 14.73 2.36
N GLY A 315 14.90 14.64 1.04
CA GLY A 315 15.76 13.91 0.11
C GLY A 315 15.43 12.42 -0.05
N HIS A 316 14.43 11.91 0.67
CA HIS A 316 13.92 10.55 0.51
C HIS A 316 12.93 10.45 -0.65
N LEU A 317 12.82 9.27 -1.24
CA LEU A 317 11.89 9.03 -2.35
C LEU A 317 10.48 8.66 -1.89
N VAL A 318 9.53 8.85 -2.80
CA VAL A 318 8.15 8.37 -2.67
C VAL A 318 7.70 7.83 -4.02
N LEU A 319 7.34 6.54 -4.05
CA LEU A 319 6.77 5.91 -5.23
C LEU A 319 5.32 6.37 -5.42
N ALA A 320 5.02 6.98 -6.57
CA ALA A 320 3.73 7.56 -6.91
C ALA A 320 3.03 6.84 -8.06
N ASP A 321 1.82 7.26 -8.40
CA ASP A 321 1.00 6.76 -9.52
C ASP A 321 0.73 5.24 -9.53
N MET A 322 -0.36 4.83 -8.86
CA MET A 322 -0.82 3.44 -8.81
C MET A 322 -1.81 3.09 -9.94
N GLY A 323 -1.98 3.97 -10.94
CA GLY A 323 -3.01 3.81 -11.99
C GLY A 323 -2.85 2.53 -12.82
N LEU A 324 -1.61 2.06 -13.01
CA LEU A 324 -1.32 0.81 -13.70
C LEU A 324 -1.07 -0.36 -12.74
N ALA A 325 -1.11 -0.19 -11.42
CA ALA A 325 -0.89 -1.29 -10.51
C ALA A 325 -2.05 -2.31 -10.55
N THR A 326 -1.80 -3.55 -10.13
CA THR A 326 -2.82 -4.61 -10.16
C THR A 326 -2.60 -5.67 -9.09
N GLY A 327 -3.58 -6.55 -8.86
CA GLY A 327 -3.52 -7.65 -7.88
C GLY A 327 -4.70 -7.73 -6.93
N LEU A 328 -5.45 -6.62 -6.76
CA LEU A 328 -6.59 -6.52 -5.83
C LEU A 328 -7.64 -7.63 -5.96
N GLU A 329 -7.93 -8.08 -7.18
CA GLU A 329 -8.90 -9.15 -7.43
C GLU A 329 -8.53 -10.45 -6.72
N GLU A 330 -7.25 -10.81 -6.74
CA GLU A 330 -6.76 -12.03 -6.09
C GLU A 330 -6.79 -11.88 -4.57
N ILE A 331 -6.46 -10.70 -4.06
CA ILE A 331 -6.57 -10.36 -2.64
C ILE A 331 -8.03 -10.47 -2.18
N ARG A 332 -8.97 -9.88 -2.94
CA ARG A 332 -10.42 -9.94 -2.69
C ARG A 332 -10.95 -11.36 -2.75
N ALA A 333 -10.50 -12.16 -3.70
CA ALA A 333 -10.89 -13.57 -3.84
C ALA A 333 -10.41 -14.41 -2.66
N LYS A 334 -9.12 -14.33 -2.30
CA LYS A 334 -8.54 -15.02 -1.14
C LYS A 334 -9.25 -14.63 0.16
N LYS A 335 -9.60 -13.36 0.32
CA LYS A 335 -10.36 -12.87 1.48
C LYS A 335 -11.75 -13.51 1.55
N LYS A 336 -12.50 -13.51 0.43
CA LYS A 336 -13.83 -14.14 0.36
C LYS A 336 -13.78 -15.63 0.66
N GLU A 337 -12.73 -16.33 0.20
CA GLU A 337 -12.52 -17.75 0.51
C GLU A 337 -12.23 -17.99 1.99
N LYS A 338 -11.34 -17.20 2.59
CA LYS A 338 -11.01 -17.28 4.03
C LYS A 338 -12.24 -16.99 4.89
N GLU A 339 -13.03 -15.98 4.53
CA GLU A 339 -14.29 -15.65 5.20
C GLU A 339 -15.26 -16.84 5.12
N LYS A 340 -15.52 -17.38 3.92
CA LYS A 340 -16.38 -18.57 3.73
C LYS A 340 -15.90 -19.77 4.54
N ALA A 341 -14.60 -20.02 4.57
CA ALA A 341 -14.01 -21.11 5.37
C ALA A 341 -14.26 -20.90 6.87
N ALA A 342 -14.09 -19.67 7.37
CA ALA A 342 -14.41 -19.33 8.75
C ALA A 342 -15.91 -19.48 9.07
N GLU A 343 -16.81 -19.13 8.15
CA GLU A 343 -18.26 -19.35 8.35
C GLU A 343 -18.60 -20.84 8.46
N ARG A 344 -18.01 -21.67 7.60
CA ARG A 344 -18.19 -23.13 7.65
C ARG A 344 -17.66 -23.73 8.95
N ALA A 345 -16.46 -23.33 9.37
CA ALA A 345 -15.87 -23.80 10.63
C ALA A 345 -16.75 -23.43 11.84
N LEU A 346 -17.29 -22.21 11.87
CA LEU A 346 -18.20 -21.78 12.93
C LEU A 346 -19.52 -22.55 12.93
N GLN A 347 -20.04 -22.87 11.74
CA GLN A 347 -21.27 -23.65 11.61
C GLN A 347 -21.10 -25.07 12.17
N VAL A 348 -19.99 -25.74 11.84
CA VAL A 348 -19.63 -27.06 12.42
C VAL A 348 -19.55 -26.98 13.95
N LEU A 349 -18.94 -25.92 14.48
CA LEU A 349 -18.76 -25.74 15.92
C LEU A 349 -20.10 -25.47 16.65
N ASN A 350 -21.02 -24.74 16.01
CA ASN A 350 -22.37 -24.50 16.52
C ASN A 350 -23.24 -25.75 16.45
N ASP A 351 -23.11 -26.56 15.40
CA ASP A 351 -23.84 -27.82 15.25
C ASP A 351 -23.36 -28.85 16.28
N ALA A 352 -22.05 -28.91 16.55
CA ALA A 352 -21.49 -29.74 17.64
C ALA A 352 -22.01 -29.31 19.02
N LYS A 353 -22.12 -28.01 19.28
CA LYS A 353 -22.69 -27.48 20.54
C LYS A 353 -24.19 -27.76 20.68
N ARG A 354 -24.95 -27.78 19.59
CA ARG A 354 -26.37 -28.15 19.61
C ARG A 354 -26.58 -29.63 19.88
N GLN A 355 -25.65 -30.47 19.44
CA GLN A 355 -25.66 -31.90 19.75
C GLN A 355 -25.24 -32.19 21.19
N GLN A 356 -24.39 -31.36 21.80
CA GLN A 356 -24.06 -31.44 23.24
C GLN A 356 -25.11 -30.82 24.17
N GLY A 357 -26.02 -29.99 23.65
CA GLY A 357 -27.09 -29.35 24.43
C GLY A 357 -28.43 -30.11 24.46
N LYS A 358 -28.48 -31.32 23.90
CA LYS A 358 -29.64 -32.22 23.95
C LYS A 358 -29.17 -33.60 24.40
N GLY A 359 -29.26 -33.86 25.69
CA GLY A 359 -28.99 -35.18 26.26
C GLY A 359 -28.57 -35.11 27.72
N ASP A 360 -29.52 -34.75 28.59
CA ASP A 360 -29.72 -35.55 29.80
C ASP A 360 -31.09 -36.22 29.62
N ASP A 361 -31.14 -37.48 30.02
CA ASP A 361 -32.23 -38.46 29.99
C ASP A 361 -32.30 -39.41 28.76
N ASP A 362 -32.15 -40.68 29.14
CA ASP A 362 -32.45 -41.95 28.47
C ASP A 362 -31.44 -42.57 27.49
N ASP A 363 -30.70 -43.51 28.09
CA ASP A 363 -30.34 -44.87 27.66
C ASP A 363 -30.48 -45.25 26.17
N ASP A 364 -29.38 -45.83 25.69
CA ASP A 364 -29.27 -46.84 24.62
C ASP A 364 -29.44 -46.38 23.16
N VAL A 365 -28.32 -46.05 22.47
CA VAL A 365 -28.28 -46.00 21.00
C VAL A 365 -26.90 -46.45 20.45
N PRO A 366 -26.88 -47.26 19.36
CA PRO A 366 -25.68 -47.83 18.74
C PRO A 366 -24.82 -46.84 17.92
N VAL A 367 -23.59 -47.28 17.69
CA VAL A 367 -22.53 -46.64 16.89
C VAL A 367 -22.97 -46.34 15.44
N PRO A 368 -22.84 -45.10 14.92
CA PRO A 368 -23.00 -44.83 13.51
C PRO A 368 -21.72 -45.14 12.73
N VAL A 369 -21.86 -45.99 11.73
CA VAL A 369 -20.86 -46.28 10.70
C VAL A 369 -20.64 -45.03 9.84
N VAL A 370 -19.40 -44.54 9.79
CA VAL A 370 -18.97 -43.49 8.86
C VAL A 370 -18.85 -44.10 7.48
N VAL A 371 -19.73 -43.69 6.55
CA VAL A 371 -19.60 -43.97 5.12
C VAL A 371 -18.79 -42.83 4.48
N PRO A 372 -17.63 -43.09 3.87
CA PRO A 372 -16.89 -42.07 3.13
C PRO A 372 -17.53 -41.85 1.76
N THR A 373 -17.74 -40.57 1.39
CA THR A 373 -18.06 -40.19 0.00
C THR A 373 -16.77 -39.99 -0.81
N PRO A 374 -16.76 -40.30 -2.13
CA PRO A 374 -15.53 -40.44 -2.90
C PRO A 374 -15.17 -39.13 -3.63
N HIS A 375 -14.07 -38.50 -3.22
CA HIS A 375 -13.28 -37.58 -4.07
C HIS A 375 -11.90 -37.39 -3.42
N SER A 376 -10.96 -38.32 -3.65
CA SER A 376 -9.54 -38.07 -3.33
C SER A 376 -8.49 -38.89 -4.11
N GLU A 377 -8.86 -39.82 -4.99
CA GLU A 377 -7.84 -40.67 -5.62
C GLU A 377 -7.05 -40.00 -6.76
N ALA A 378 -7.54 -38.89 -7.34
CA ALA A 378 -6.80 -38.16 -8.38
C ALA A 378 -5.74 -37.17 -7.84
N GLU A 379 -5.86 -36.74 -6.57
CA GLU A 379 -4.92 -35.79 -5.95
C GLU A 379 -3.84 -36.47 -5.09
N ALA A 380 -4.06 -37.71 -4.67
CA ALA A 380 -3.07 -38.48 -3.92
C ALA A 380 -1.95 -39.02 -4.83
N GLN A 381 -2.28 -39.46 -6.04
CA GLN A 381 -1.29 -40.02 -6.97
C GLN A 381 -0.30 -38.97 -7.48
N LYS A 382 -0.74 -37.71 -7.63
CA LYS A 382 0.11 -36.62 -8.12
C LYS A 382 1.10 -36.09 -7.08
N ARG A 383 0.85 -36.35 -5.78
CA ARG A 383 1.73 -35.94 -4.67
C ARG A 383 2.85 -36.96 -4.40
N GLN A 384 2.61 -38.24 -4.69
CA GLN A 384 3.62 -39.29 -4.48
C GLN A 384 4.74 -39.29 -5.55
N ASP A 385 4.48 -38.74 -6.74
CA ASP A 385 5.50 -38.63 -7.79
C ASP A 385 6.44 -37.41 -7.60
N GLU A 386 6.04 -36.39 -6.81
CA GLU A 386 6.87 -35.21 -6.50
C GLU A 386 7.77 -35.40 -5.26
N GLU A 387 7.50 -36.39 -4.39
CA GLU A 387 8.25 -36.65 -3.16
C GLU A 387 9.49 -37.57 -3.34
N ASN A 388 9.70 -38.17 -4.52
CA ASN A 388 10.81 -39.12 -4.74
C ASN A 388 12.10 -38.54 -5.35
N ALA A 389 12.24 -37.22 -5.43
CA ALA A 389 13.52 -36.58 -5.74
C ALA A 389 14.36 -36.43 -4.46
N THR A 390 15.37 -37.30 -4.30
CA THR A 390 16.25 -37.31 -3.13
C THR A 390 17.12 -36.03 -3.03
N PRO A 391 17.37 -35.53 -1.81
CA PRO A 391 18.18 -34.33 -1.58
C PRO A 391 19.65 -34.69 -1.28
N SER A 392 20.59 -33.91 -1.82
CA SER A 392 21.96 -33.85 -1.29
C SER A 392 22.28 -32.44 -0.77
N THR A 393 22.31 -32.35 0.56
CA THR A 393 23.19 -31.53 1.40
C THR A 393 23.70 -30.18 0.86
N ASN A 394 23.18 -29.09 1.42
CA ASN A 394 24.06 -28.05 1.97
C ASN A 394 23.39 -27.37 3.17
N SER A 395 23.93 -27.69 4.34
CA SER A 395 23.60 -27.10 5.64
C SER A 395 24.24 -25.72 5.75
N GLN A 396 23.55 -24.67 5.34
CA GLN A 396 23.84 -23.28 5.73
C GLN A 396 22.69 -22.27 5.50
N LEU A 397 21.44 -22.72 5.34
CA LEU A 397 20.25 -21.87 5.14
C LEU A 397 19.26 -21.95 6.31
N GLN A 398 19.74 -21.72 7.53
CA GLN A 398 18.88 -21.59 8.71
C GLN A 398 19.16 -20.26 9.39
N ASN A 399 18.44 -19.21 8.97
CA ASN A 399 18.01 -18.04 9.76
C ASN A 399 17.57 -16.92 8.81
N ILE A 400 16.43 -17.12 8.11
CA ILE A 400 15.79 -16.08 7.33
C ILE A 400 14.43 -15.78 7.96
N PRO A 401 14.13 -14.52 8.35
CA PRO A 401 12.79 -14.13 8.75
C PRO A 401 11.78 -14.34 7.62
N LYS A 402 10.66 -15.01 7.90
CA LYS A 402 9.60 -15.26 6.91
C LYS A 402 9.00 -14.00 6.30
N SER A 403 9.20 -12.82 6.91
CA SER A 403 8.85 -11.53 6.32
C SER A 403 9.64 -11.22 5.04
N PHE A 404 10.75 -11.91 4.78
CA PHE A 404 11.56 -11.73 3.57
C PHE A 404 11.57 -12.98 2.69
N ALA A 405 10.74 -13.97 3.03
CA ALA A 405 10.59 -15.18 2.24
C ALA A 405 9.53 -14.96 1.16
N ARG A 406 9.80 -15.52 -0.01
CA ARG A 406 8.92 -15.56 -1.18
C ARG A 406 7.44 -15.77 -0.78
N PRO A 407 6.46 -15.00 -1.30
CA PRO A 407 5.06 -15.35 -1.14
C PRO A 407 4.82 -16.75 -1.73
N PRO A 408 4.24 -17.69 -0.97
CA PRO A 408 4.09 -19.08 -1.39
C PRO A 408 3.24 -19.13 -2.67
N ASP A 409 3.79 -19.77 -3.70
CA ASP A 409 3.19 -19.99 -5.02
C ASP A 409 2.81 -18.73 -5.80
N ALA A 410 3.82 -17.99 -6.27
CA ALA A 410 3.65 -17.07 -7.39
C ALA A 410 3.37 -17.85 -8.69
N LYS A 411 2.17 -18.42 -8.81
CA LYS A 411 1.60 -18.85 -10.09
C LYS A 411 1.59 -17.61 -10.99
N TYR A 412 1.96 -17.76 -12.27
CA TYR A 412 1.79 -16.70 -13.27
C TYR A 412 0.42 -16.04 -13.07
N THR A 413 0.36 -14.71 -12.99
CA THR A 413 -0.95 -14.06 -12.87
C THR A 413 -1.76 -14.46 -14.09
N ARG A 414 -3.07 -14.69 -13.92
CA ARG A 414 -3.96 -14.98 -15.05
C ARG A 414 -4.07 -13.79 -16.03
N ARG A 415 -3.39 -12.67 -15.76
CA ARG A 415 -3.50 -11.44 -16.54
C ARG A 415 -2.66 -11.50 -17.80
N LYS A 416 -3.32 -11.22 -18.92
CA LYS A 416 -2.75 -11.22 -20.28
C LYS A 416 -2.58 -9.81 -20.85
N THR A 417 -2.77 -8.75 -20.04
CA THR A 417 -2.67 -7.35 -20.47
C THR A 417 -1.22 -6.87 -20.48
N THR A 418 -0.80 -6.21 -21.56
CA THR A 418 0.58 -5.78 -21.77
C THR A 418 0.67 -4.26 -21.62
N VAL A 419 0.66 -3.79 -20.38
CA VAL A 419 0.74 -2.35 -19.99
C VAL A 419 2.11 -2.05 -19.39
N GLY A 420 2.51 -0.78 -19.41
CA GLY A 420 3.80 -0.30 -18.92
C GLY A 420 4.46 0.66 -19.92
N THR A 421 5.40 1.45 -19.43
CA THR A 421 6.12 2.45 -20.25
C THR A 421 7.19 1.79 -21.14
N LYS A 422 7.25 2.17 -22.43
CA LYS A 422 8.27 1.70 -23.38
C LYS A 422 9.68 1.98 -22.83
N GLY A 423 10.61 1.03 -23.00
CA GLY A 423 11.97 1.10 -22.44
C GLY A 423 12.11 0.47 -21.05
N TYR A 424 11.04 0.41 -20.25
CA TYR A 424 11.05 -0.19 -18.90
C TYR A 424 10.37 -1.56 -18.84
N MET A 425 9.60 -1.93 -19.87
CA MET A 425 8.89 -3.22 -19.89
C MET A 425 9.85 -4.41 -19.97
N ALA A 426 9.58 -5.44 -19.17
CA ALA A 426 10.36 -6.68 -19.15
C ALA A 426 10.18 -7.54 -20.42
N PRO A 427 11.15 -8.42 -20.75
CA PRO A 427 11.11 -9.28 -21.95
C PRO A 427 9.87 -10.18 -22.03
N GLU A 428 9.42 -10.73 -20.91
CA GLU A 428 8.21 -11.56 -20.82
C GLU A 428 6.93 -10.78 -21.14
N LEU A 429 6.92 -9.46 -20.89
CA LEU A 429 5.79 -8.60 -21.21
C LEU A 429 5.80 -8.20 -22.70
N ILE A 430 6.99 -7.89 -23.24
CA ILE A 430 7.18 -7.52 -24.65
C ILE A 430 6.93 -8.72 -25.57
N SER A 431 7.47 -9.89 -25.24
CA SER A 431 7.21 -11.13 -25.98
C SER A 431 5.72 -11.48 -25.98
N GLY A 432 4.99 -11.22 -24.88
CA GLY A 432 3.54 -11.33 -24.81
C GLY A 432 2.80 -10.42 -25.82
N LYS A 433 3.35 -9.25 -26.18
CA LYS A 433 2.78 -8.37 -27.23
C LYS A 433 2.88 -8.96 -28.63
N LEU A 434 3.78 -9.93 -28.84
CA LEU A 434 3.88 -10.69 -30.09
C LEU A 434 2.83 -11.81 -30.19
N LEU A 435 2.13 -12.15 -29.10
CA LEU A 435 1.13 -13.21 -29.09
C LEU A 435 -0.29 -12.66 -29.12
N ARG A 436 -1.24 -13.48 -29.61
CA ARG A 436 -2.67 -13.18 -29.44
C ARG A 436 -3.01 -13.18 -27.96
N ARG A 437 -4.03 -12.41 -27.57
CA ARG A 437 -4.36 -12.22 -26.15
C ARG A 437 -4.61 -13.55 -25.46
N GLU A 438 -5.19 -14.53 -26.14
CA GLU A 438 -5.55 -15.85 -25.61
C GLU A 438 -4.32 -16.74 -25.38
N GLU A 439 -3.24 -16.51 -26.12
CA GLU A 439 -2.01 -17.33 -26.14
C GLU A 439 -0.93 -16.82 -25.16
N ARG A 440 -1.14 -15.67 -24.51
CA ARG A 440 -0.14 -15.06 -23.62
C ARG A 440 0.07 -15.92 -22.36
N PRO A 441 1.32 -16.19 -21.96
CA PRO A 441 1.66 -17.04 -20.81
C PRO A 441 1.36 -16.40 -19.44
N GLY A 442 1.04 -15.10 -19.40
CA GLY A 442 0.91 -14.33 -18.16
C GLY A 442 2.28 -13.88 -17.63
N TYR A 443 2.27 -13.06 -16.58
CA TYR A 443 3.48 -12.55 -15.91
C TYR A 443 3.18 -12.35 -14.41
N ASN A 444 4.18 -12.02 -13.60
CA ASN A 444 4.01 -11.74 -12.18
C ASN A 444 4.88 -10.52 -11.78
N TYR A 445 5.13 -10.34 -10.48
CA TYR A 445 5.89 -9.22 -9.93
C TYR A 445 7.33 -9.08 -10.44
N THR A 446 7.88 -10.12 -11.06
CA THR A 446 9.25 -10.14 -11.62
C THR A 446 9.53 -8.99 -12.60
N ILE A 447 8.49 -8.48 -13.29
CA ILE A 447 8.63 -7.36 -14.23
C ILE A 447 8.98 -6.03 -13.55
N ASP A 448 8.65 -5.88 -12.26
CA ASP A 448 8.94 -4.65 -11.52
C ASP A 448 10.44 -4.58 -11.17
N TYR A 449 11.07 -5.73 -10.88
CA TYR A 449 12.53 -5.79 -10.65
C TYR A 449 13.34 -5.59 -11.93
N TRP A 450 12.82 -6.01 -13.09
CA TRP A 450 13.40 -5.59 -14.37
C TRP A 450 13.34 -4.07 -14.54
N SER A 451 12.17 -3.47 -14.27
CA SER A 451 11.97 -2.03 -14.36
C SER A 451 12.87 -1.25 -13.38
N LEU A 452 13.17 -1.84 -12.20
CA LEU A 452 14.17 -1.33 -11.26
C LEU A 452 15.57 -1.35 -11.88
N GLY A 453 15.97 -2.45 -12.52
CA GLY A 453 17.25 -2.54 -13.24
C GLY A 453 17.39 -1.46 -14.32
N VAL A 454 16.35 -1.27 -15.14
CA VAL A 454 16.31 -0.22 -16.16
C VAL A 454 16.42 1.17 -15.53
N THR A 455 15.68 1.42 -14.45
CA THR A 455 15.68 2.70 -13.74
C THR A 455 17.06 3.00 -13.15
N VAL A 456 17.69 2.02 -12.48
CA VAL A 456 19.03 2.18 -11.90
C VAL A 456 20.06 2.44 -12.99
N TYR A 457 20.01 1.70 -14.10
CA TYR A 457 20.87 1.93 -15.27
C TYR A 457 20.70 3.36 -15.79
N GLU A 458 19.47 3.80 -16.02
CA GLU A 458 19.20 5.14 -16.54
C GLU A 458 19.73 6.24 -15.60
N LEU A 459 19.59 6.06 -14.28
CA LEU A 459 20.09 7.03 -13.31
C LEU A 459 21.62 7.13 -13.28
N VAL A 460 22.36 6.03 -13.48
CA VAL A 460 23.85 6.05 -13.46
C VAL A 460 24.46 6.33 -14.83
N CYS A 461 23.77 5.97 -15.93
CA CYS A 461 24.26 6.13 -17.29
C CYS A 461 23.73 7.40 -17.98
N GLY A 462 22.55 7.90 -17.57
CA GLY A 462 21.87 9.06 -18.17
C GLY A 462 21.02 8.74 -19.40
N TYR A 463 20.89 7.45 -19.75
CA TYR A 463 20.08 6.97 -20.87
C TYR A 463 19.57 5.55 -20.58
N GLN A 464 18.49 5.15 -21.25
CA GLN A 464 17.90 3.82 -21.08
C GLN A 464 18.76 2.72 -21.77
N PRO A 465 18.90 1.52 -21.18
CA PRO A 465 19.81 0.47 -21.64
C PRO A 465 19.47 -0.10 -23.02
N PHE A 466 18.18 -0.28 -23.33
CA PHE A 466 17.71 -0.94 -24.55
C PHE A 466 17.07 0.02 -25.55
N ASN A 467 17.29 1.33 -25.38
CA ASN A 467 16.70 2.32 -26.25
C ASN A 467 17.21 2.13 -27.70
N LEU A 468 16.32 1.76 -28.60
CA LEU A 468 16.63 1.56 -30.03
C LEU A 468 17.15 2.84 -30.71
N TYR A 469 16.97 4.00 -30.08
CA TYR A 469 17.30 5.32 -30.59
C TYR A 469 18.67 5.84 -30.13
N ASN A 470 19.22 5.31 -29.04
CA ASN A 470 20.51 5.77 -28.50
C ASN A 470 21.59 4.74 -28.81
N VAL A 471 22.40 4.99 -29.83
CA VAL A 471 23.69 4.30 -30.02
C VAL A 471 24.78 5.27 -29.59
N LEU A 472 25.48 4.95 -28.51
CA LEU A 472 26.67 5.67 -28.09
C LEU A 472 27.67 5.67 -29.26
N GLY A 473 27.96 6.84 -29.84
CA GLY A 473 29.10 6.99 -30.75
C GLY A 473 28.96 7.95 -31.93
N ASP A 474 27.76 8.17 -32.49
CA ASP A 474 27.67 8.75 -33.85
C ASP A 474 27.14 10.20 -33.93
N GLY A 475 27.01 10.88 -32.78
CA GLY A 475 26.56 12.27 -32.71
C GLY A 475 25.06 12.48 -32.98
N PHE A 476 24.55 13.67 -32.64
CA PHE A 476 23.12 14.00 -32.61
C PHE A 476 22.36 13.73 -33.93
N LEU A 477 23.03 13.85 -35.09
CA LEU A 477 22.40 13.63 -36.40
C LEU A 477 22.20 12.14 -36.72
N ALA A 478 23.08 11.26 -36.26
CA ALA A 478 22.95 9.81 -36.46
C ALA A 478 21.84 9.23 -35.56
N GLU A 479 21.70 9.76 -34.35
CA GLU A 479 20.61 9.46 -33.40
C GLU A 479 19.24 9.72 -34.06
N ILE A 480 19.06 10.91 -34.64
CA ILE A 480 17.83 11.28 -35.36
C ILE A 480 17.60 10.39 -36.60
N ALA A 481 18.64 10.11 -37.38
CA ALA A 481 18.52 9.27 -38.57
C ALA A 481 18.07 7.85 -38.23
N GLN A 482 18.63 7.27 -37.16
CA GLN A 482 18.26 5.94 -36.69
C GLN A 482 16.88 5.92 -36.05
N GLU A 483 16.48 6.98 -35.34
CA GLU A 483 15.12 7.15 -34.83
C GLU A 483 14.09 7.15 -35.95
N VAL A 484 14.37 7.86 -37.05
CA VAL A 484 13.50 7.87 -38.24
C VAL A 484 13.43 6.49 -38.89
N GLU A 485 14.52 5.72 -38.93
CA GLU A 485 14.50 4.35 -39.49
C GLU A 485 13.74 3.36 -38.61
N VAL A 486 14.00 3.36 -37.31
CA VAL A 486 13.30 2.47 -36.36
C VAL A 486 11.81 2.84 -36.28
N ALA A 487 11.45 4.11 -36.38
CA ALA A 487 10.05 4.55 -36.43
C ALA A 487 9.29 4.06 -37.67
N LYS A 488 9.99 3.76 -38.78
CA LYS A 488 9.37 3.14 -39.97
C LYS A 488 9.06 1.66 -39.79
N LEU A 489 9.67 0.98 -38.80
CA LEU A 489 9.42 -0.43 -38.54
C LEU A 489 8.01 -0.65 -37.99
N SER A 490 7.40 -1.78 -38.38
CA SER A 490 6.14 -2.22 -37.76
C SER A 490 6.31 -2.39 -36.24
N PRO A 491 5.26 -2.16 -35.42
CA PRO A 491 5.35 -2.37 -33.97
C PRO A 491 5.89 -3.75 -33.59
N ARG A 492 5.52 -4.81 -34.32
CA ARG A 492 6.03 -6.17 -34.09
C ARG A 492 7.53 -6.30 -34.39
N SER A 493 8.03 -5.60 -35.41
CA SER A 493 9.46 -5.59 -35.73
C SER A 493 10.25 -4.81 -34.66
N GLN A 494 9.71 -3.70 -34.16
CA GLN A 494 10.32 -2.95 -33.06
C GLN A 494 10.44 -3.83 -31.80
N TYR A 495 9.37 -4.54 -31.40
CA TYR A 495 9.42 -5.45 -30.25
C TYR A 495 10.43 -6.58 -30.41
N ARG A 496 10.63 -7.11 -31.63
CA ARG A 496 11.65 -8.13 -31.87
C ARG A 496 13.08 -7.58 -31.72
N ALA A 497 13.35 -6.42 -32.31
CA ALA A 497 14.65 -5.76 -32.16
C ALA A 497 14.96 -5.42 -30.70
N GLU A 498 13.96 -4.97 -29.93
CA GLU A 498 14.09 -4.71 -28.49
C GLU A 498 14.44 -5.99 -27.71
N LEU A 499 13.76 -7.12 -27.99
CA LEU A 499 14.07 -8.42 -27.38
C LEU A 499 15.47 -8.93 -27.75
N GLU A 500 15.90 -8.74 -29.00
CA GLU A 500 17.24 -9.11 -29.45
C GLU A 500 18.32 -8.30 -28.71
N ARG A 501 18.11 -6.99 -28.53
CA ARG A 501 19.02 -6.16 -27.70
C ARG A 501 19.02 -6.60 -26.24
N MET A 502 17.86 -6.91 -25.66
CA MET A 502 17.77 -7.42 -24.29
C MET A 502 18.56 -8.72 -24.11
N ALA A 503 18.52 -9.61 -25.10
CA ALA A 503 19.30 -10.86 -25.09
C ALA A 503 20.81 -10.65 -25.29
N ALA A 504 21.22 -9.57 -25.95
CA ALA A 504 22.63 -9.22 -26.12
C ALA A 504 23.28 -8.68 -24.84
N GLY A 505 22.48 -8.21 -23.88
CA GLY A 505 22.95 -7.60 -22.64
C GLY A 505 23.08 -6.08 -22.75
N VAL A 506 23.77 -5.49 -21.78
CA VAL A 506 23.94 -4.04 -21.66
C VAL A 506 25.42 -3.67 -21.55
N ASP A 507 25.78 -2.56 -22.18
CA ASP A 507 27.10 -1.95 -22.06
C ASP A 507 27.09 -0.83 -21.02
N TYR A 508 28.25 -0.54 -20.43
CA TYR A 508 28.40 0.47 -19.38
C TYR A 508 29.52 1.45 -19.70
N PRO A 509 29.34 2.73 -19.36
CA PRO A 509 30.45 3.68 -19.33
C PRO A 509 31.56 3.25 -18.37
N GLU A 510 32.80 3.62 -18.66
CA GLU A 510 33.98 3.26 -17.86
C GLU A 510 33.89 3.70 -16.40
N TYR A 511 33.16 4.78 -16.12
CA TYR A 511 33.02 5.33 -14.78
C TYR A 511 32.05 4.57 -13.88
N VAL A 512 31.25 3.64 -14.43
CA VAL A 512 30.31 2.83 -13.65
C VAL A 512 31.07 1.67 -13.00
N SER A 513 30.99 1.53 -11.69
CA SER A 513 31.69 0.50 -10.91
C SER A 513 31.21 -0.92 -11.22
N GLU A 514 32.11 -1.90 -11.06
CA GLU A 514 31.78 -3.31 -11.25
C GLU A 514 30.65 -3.77 -10.32
N GLU A 515 30.58 -3.26 -9.09
CA GLU A 515 29.49 -3.57 -8.16
C GLU A 515 28.12 -3.10 -8.66
N VAL A 516 28.06 -1.93 -9.30
CA VAL A 516 26.81 -1.41 -9.90
C VAL A 516 26.45 -2.20 -11.16
N ARG A 517 27.44 -2.50 -12.01
CA ARG A 517 27.24 -3.33 -13.22
C ARG A 517 26.68 -4.70 -12.87
N ASP A 518 27.26 -5.36 -11.87
CA ASP A 518 26.82 -6.67 -11.39
C ASP A 518 25.39 -6.62 -10.84
N PHE A 519 25.05 -5.57 -10.06
CA PHE A 519 23.69 -5.37 -9.55
C PHE A 519 22.66 -5.22 -10.69
N ILE A 520 22.95 -4.34 -11.65
CA ILE A 520 22.05 -4.08 -12.79
C ILE A 520 21.92 -5.34 -13.66
N ASN A 521 23.02 -6.03 -13.97
CA ASN A 521 22.99 -7.24 -14.78
C ASN A 521 22.11 -8.34 -14.16
N LYS A 522 22.15 -8.50 -12.84
CA LYS A 522 21.30 -9.49 -12.14
C LYS A 522 19.82 -9.10 -12.10
N LEU A 523 19.49 -7.82 -12.12
CA LEU A 523 18.11 -7.32 -12.28
C LEU A 523 17.63 -7.40 -13.74
N LEU A 524 18.52 -7.23 -14.71
CA LEU A 524 18.26 -7.32 -16.15
C LEU A 524 18.47 -8.74 -16.70
N ASP A 525 18.34 -9.77 -15.86
CA ASP A 525 18.29 -11.15 -16.34
C ASP A 525 17.00 -11.36 -17.15
N VAL A 526 17.18 -11.77 -18.41
CA VAL A 526 16.09 -12.03 -19.35
C VAL A 526 15.22 -13.19 -18.87
N ASN A 527 15.79 -14.13 -18.09
CA ASN A 527 15.03 -15.18 -17.43
C ASN A 527 14.47 -14.68 -16.09
N ALA A 528 13.15 -14.42 -16.09
CA ALA A 528 12.42 -13.94 -14.92
C ALA A 528 12.58 -14.80 -13.66
N SER A 529 12.86 -16.11 -13.78
CA SER A 529 12.98 -17.00 -12.61
C SER A 529 14.36 -16.97 -11.94
N SER A 530 15.42 -16.59 -12.66
CA SER A 530 16.77 -16.41 -12.12
C SER A 530 17.10 -14.94 -11.82
N ARG A 531 16.26 -14.01 -12.27
CA ARG A 531 16.34 -12.59 -11.96
C ARG A 531 16.42 -12.31 -10.46
N MET A 532 17.30 -11.41 -10.06
CA MET A 532 17.45 -10.98 -8.67
C MET A 532 16.13 -10.44 -8.11
N GLY A 533 15.85 -10.75 -6.84
CA GLY A 533 14.57 -10.45 -6.20
C GLY A 533 13.50 -11.53 -6.46
N CYS A 534 13.74 -12.44 -7.41
CA CYS A 534 12.76 -13.42 -7.89
C CYS A 534 13.18 -14.88 -7.68
N THR A 535 14.40 -15.12 -7.18
CA THR A 535 14.90 -16.46 -6.89
C THR A 535 14.17 -17.07 -5.68
N THR A 536 14.57 -18.27 -5.25
CA THR A 536 14.08 -18.87 -4.01
C THR A 536 14.38 -18.02 -2.77
N ARG A 537 15.38 -17.14 -2.82
CA ARG A 537 15.74 -16.20 -1.74
C ARG A 537 14.93 -14.90 -1.79
N GLY A 538 14.27 -14.60 -2.91
CA GLY A 538 13.40 -13.42 -3.07
C GLY A 538 14.14 -12.10 -2.84
N PHE A 539 13.54 -11.22 -2.04
CA PHE A 539 14.06 -9.87 -1.77
C PHE A 539 15.46 -9.86 -1.10
N LEU A 540 15.84 -10.93 -0.43
CA LEU A 540 17.14 -11.03 0.25
C LEU A 540 18.32 -10.95 -0.72
N ASP A 541 18.14 -11.41 -1.96
CA ASP A 541 19.19 -11.29 -2.98
C ASP A 541 19.54 -9.83 -3.26
N ILE A 542 18.55 -8.93 -3.15
CA ILE A 542 18.77 -7.49 -3.29
C ILE A 542 19.45 -6.96 -2.03
N MET A 543 18.93 -7.28 -0.84
CA MET A 543 19.45 -6.73 0.41
C MET A 543 20.92 -7.06 0.68
N GLU A 544 21.32 -8.30 0.36
CA GLU A 544 22.67 -8.81 0.60
C GLU A 544 23.63 -8.53 -0.55
N HIS A 545 23.17 -7.87 -1.62
CA HIS A 545 24.04 -7.55 -2.75
C HIS A 545 25.20 -6.66 -2.28
N PRO A 546 26.46 -6.90 -2.74
CA PRO A 546 27.61 -6.07 -2.35
C PRO A 546 27.43 -4.57 -2.59
N TYR A 547 26.57 -4.20 -3.54
CA TYR A 547 26.19 -2.82 -3.81
C TYR A 547 25.58 -2.11 -2.59
N PHE A 548 24.95 -2.84 -1.65
CA PHE A 548 24.32 -2.31 -0.45
C PHE A 548 25.05 -2.68 0.86
N LYS A 549 26.30 -3.16 0.79
CA LYS A 549 27.03 -3.69 1.97
C LYS A 549 27.12 -2.74 3.17
N ASP A 550 27.10 -1.44 2.92
CA ASP A 550 27.24 -0.39 3.95
C ASP A 550 25.87 0.22 4.37
N LEU A 551 24.76 -0.32 3.85
CA LEU A 551 23.42 0.20 4.10
C LEU A 551 22.72 -0.57 5.22
N ASP A 552 22.30 0.15 6.26
CA ASP A 552 21.42 -0.38 7.29
C ASP A 552 19.95 -0.28 6.82
N TRP A 553 19.40 -1.41 6.39
CA TRP A 553 18.04 -1.52 5.88
C TRP A 553 16.96 -1.24 6.93
N GLU A 554 17.20 -1.55 8.21
CA GLU A 554 16.23 -1.27 9.27
C GLU A 554 16.16 0.25 9.53
N ARG A 555 17.31 0.91 9.59
CA ARG A 555 17.39 2.38 9.67
C ARG A 555 16.82 3.03 8.42
N LEU A 556 17.07 2.47 7.23
CA LEU A 556 16.48 2.99 6.00
C LEU A 556 14.96 2.92 6.07
N MET A 557 14.40 1.77 6.46
CA MET A 557 12.95 1.60 6.54
C MET A 557 12.26 2.65 7.42
N VAL A 558 12.91 3.12 8.48
CA VAL A 558 12.35 4.16 9.37
C VAL A 558 12.82 5.59 9.03
N LYS A 559 13.39 5.80 7.83
CA LYS A 559 13.94 7.08 7.35
C LYS A 559 15.01 7.69 8.28
N HIS A 560 15.85 6.84 8.88
CA HIS A 560 16.99 7.26 9.73
C HIS A 560 18.32 7.41 8.98
N VAL A 561 18.38 6.95 7.74
CA VAL A 561 19.52 7.14 6.87
C VAL A 561 19.37 8.52 6.24
N GLN A 562 20.28 9.45 6.56
CA GLN A 562 20.21 10.81 6.01
C GLN A 562 20.61 10.79 4.51
N PRO A 563 19.75 11.27 3.59
CA PRO A 563 20.11 11.37 2.19
C PRO A 563 21.25 12.37 1.95
N GLU A 564 22.20 12.02 1.08
CA GLU A 564 23.29 12.92 0.69
C GLU A 564 22.81 14.16 -0.09
N PHE A 565 21.62 14.06 -0.68
CA PHE A 565 21.02 15.11 -1.49
C PHE A 565 19.64 15.46 -0.97
N THR A 566 19.48 16.75 -0.68
CA THR A 566 18.21 17.35 -0.31
C THR A 566 17.85 18.37 -1.39
N PRO A 567 16.67 18.28 -2.03
CA PRO A 567 16.30 19.21 -3.08
C PRO A 567 16.06 20.61 -2.51
N THR A 568 16.40 21.64 -3.28
CA THR A 568 15.99 23.01 -2.96
C THR A 568 14.55 23.21 -3.39
N VAL A 569 13.64 23.21 -2.43
CA VAL A 569 12.21 23.44 -2.68
C VAL A 569 11.89 24.94 -2.67
N LYS A 570 10.98 25.36 -3.55
CA LYS A 570 10.43 26.72 -3.49
C LYS A 570 9.66 26.89 -2.18
N PRO A 571 9.51 28.08 -1.59
CA PRO A 571 8.58 28.28 -0.47
C PRO A 571 7.13 28.00 -0.89
N LEU A 572 6.30 27.53 0.05
CA LEU A 572 4.86 27.43 -0.18
C LEU A 572 4.30 28.84 -0.40
N THR A 573 3.37 28.96 -1.35
CA THR A 573 2.70 30.22 -1.66
C THR A 573 1.29 30.20 -1.10
N ASP A 574 0.86 31.30 -0.49
CA ASP A 574 -0.55 31.52 -0.12
C ASP A 574 -1.40 32.01 -1.29
N ARG A 575 -0.77 32.31 -2.43
CA ARG A 575 -1.43 32.86 -3.61
C ARG A 575 -2.31 31.79 -4.26
N LYS A 576 -3.63 32.01 -4.21
CA LYS A 576 -4.61 31.24 -4.95
C LYS A 576 -4.55 31.64 -6.43
N THR A 577 -4.20 30.72 -7.32
CA THR A 577 -4.33 30.94 -8.77
C THR A 577 -5.78 30.87 -9.20
N TYR A 578 -6.57 30.00 -8.56
CA TYR A 578 -7.97 29.79 -8.88
C TYR A 578 -8.87 30.23 -7.73
N SER A 579 -10.00 30.87 -8.05
CA SER A 579 -10.91 31.40 -7.03
C SER A 579 -11.68 30.30 -6.29
N ASN A 580 -12.01 29.23 -7.01
CA ASN A 580 -12.70 28.04 -6.51
C ASN A 580 -12.55 26.88 -7.52
N PHE A 581 -13.04 25.70 -7.14
CA PHE A 581 -12.98 24.50 -7.96
C PHE A 581 -13.59 24.69 -9.36
N TRP A 582 -14.75 25.33 -9.46
CA TRP A 582 -15.46 25.50 -10.73
C TRP A 582 -14.75 26.46 -11.67
N ASN A 583 -14.17 27.54 -11.15
CA ASN A 583 -13.31 28.44 -11.90
C ASN A 583 -12.09 27.69 -12.45
N MET A 584 -11.41 26.90 -11.62
CA MET A 584 -10.28 26.06 -12.05
C MET A 584 -10.68 25.08 -13.15
N MET A 585 -11.80 24.37 -12.98
CA MET A 585 -12.25 23.39 -13.97
C MET A 585 -12.62 24.04 -15.31
N ALA A 586 -13.20 25.24 -15.30
CA ALA A 586 -13.46 25.99 -16.52
C ALA A 586 -12.16 26.37 -17.27
N HIS A 587 -11.08 26.67 -16.55
CA HIS A 587 -9.77 26.89 -17.16
C HIS A 587 -9.20 25.61 -17.80
N PHE A 588 -9.39 24.45 -17.16
CA PHE A 588 -8.95 23.16 -17.72
C PHE A 588 -9.77 22.78 -18.95
N ASP A 589 -11.09 22.85 -18.89
CA ASP A 589 -11.97 22.58 -20.04
C ASP A 589 -11.59 23.46 -21.25
N ALA A 590 -11.39 24.76 -21.01
CA ALA A 590 -10.96 25.69 -22.06
C ALA A 590 -9.60 25.33 -22.69
N ARG A 591 -8.64 24.86 -21.88
CA ARG A 591 -7.30 24.45 -22.33
C ARG A 591 -7.33 23.11 -23.07
N ASP A 592 -8.23 22.22 -22.66
CA ASP A 592 -8.22 20.81 -23.06
C ASP A 592 -9.08 20.50 -24.29
N LYS A 593 -9.74 21.52 -24.88
CA LYS A 593 -10.66 21.40 -26.03
C LYS A 593 -10.14 20.59 -27.22
N HIS A 594 -8.82 20.48 -27.39
CA HIS A 594 -8.20 19.76 -28.50
C HIS A 594 -7.70 18.35 -28.14
N PHE A 595 -7.66 18.01 -26.84
CA PHE A 595 -7.00 16.79 -26.34
C PHE A 595 -7.97 15.86 -25.60
N ILE A 596 -9.02 16.43 -24.99
CA ILE A 596 -10.04 15.70 -24.25
C ILE A 596 -11.37 15.91 -24.94
N ARG A 597 -12.19 14.85 -25.01
CA ARG A 597 -13.54 14.99 -25.55
C ARG A 597 -14.38 15.86 -24.60
N HIS A 598 -14.93 16.95 -25.11
CA HIS A 598 -15.67 17.93 -24.31
C HIS A 598 -16.93 17.34 -23.64
N ASP A 599 -17.51 16.27 -24.20
CA ASP A 599 -18.62 15.54 -23.56
C ASP A 599 -18.21 14.88 -22.24
N TRP A 600 -16.90 14.70 -21.98
CA TRP A 600 -16.42 14.11 -20.74
C TRP A 600 -16.50 15.04 -19.52
N TYR A 601 -16.64 16.36 -19.74
CA TYR A 601 -16.86 17.34 -18.67
C TYR A 601 -18.31 17.37 -18.16
N GLN A 602 -19.22 16.67 -18.85
CA GLN A 602 -20.61 16.51 -18.41
C GLN A 602 -20.75 15.41 -17.37
N ASP A 603 -21.86 15.42 -16.64
CA ASP A 603 -22.18 14.36 -15.69
C ASP A 603 -22.42 13.03 -16.40
N PRO A 604 -21.85 11.91 -15.91
CA PRO A 604 -22.24 10.59 -16.37
C PRO A 604 -23.73 10.32 -16.08
N PRO A 605 -24.38 9.49 -16.92
CA PRO A 605 -25.74 9.03 -16.66
C PRO A 605 -25.89 8.40 -15.26
N PRO A 606 -27.08 8.51 -14.61
CA PRO A 606 -27.29 7.99 -13.25
C PRO A 606 -26.94 6.50 -13.07
N GLU A 607 -27.16 5.66 -14.08
CA GLU A 607 -26.80 4.24 -14.02
C GLU A 607 -25.28 4.01 -13.93
N LYS A 608 -24.48 4.88 -14.56
CA LYS A 608 -23.00 4.80 -14.53
C LYS A 608 -22.40 5.42 -13.27
N GLN A 609 -23.15 6.28 -12.57
CA GLN A 609 -22.71 6.86 -11.28
C GLN A 609 -22.51 5.79 -10.19
N LYS A 610 -23.21 4.64 -10.30
CA LYS A 610 -23.07 3.53 -9.34
C LYS A 610 -21.64 2.99 -9.24
N ALA A 611 -20.84 3.09 -10.31
CA ALA A 611 -19.44 2.69 -10.29
C ALA A 611 -18.59 3.50 -9.29
N PHE A 612 -19.08 4.67 -8.86
CA PHE A 612 -18.40 5.58 -7.94
C PHE A 612 -19.07 5.63 -6.55
N GLU A 613 -20.04 4.75 -6.25
CA GLU A 613 -20.81 4.80 -4.99
C GLU A 613 -19.91 4.69 -3.73
N HIS A 614 -18.77 4.00 -3.85
CA HIS A 614 -17.81 3.79 -2.76
C HIS A 614 -16.50 4.59 -2.93
N TRP A 615 -16.58 5.73 -3.64
CA TRP A 615 -15.42 6.58 -3.89
C TRP A 615 -14.98 7.38 -2.66
N ASP A 616 -15.93 7.80 -1.82
CA ASP A 616 -15.65 8.70 -0.70
C ASP A 616 -14.85 7.97 0.41
N TYR A 617 -13.71 8.54 0.82
CA TYR A 617 -12.79 7.98 1.81
C TYR A 617 -11.95 9.08 2.48
N ILE A 618 -11.61 8.86 3.75
CA ILE A 618 -10.68 9.66 4.54
C ILE A 618 -9.77 8.69 5.26
N SER A 619 -8.46 8.94 5.21
CA SER A 619 -7.52 8.01 5.82
C SER A 619 -7.62 8.06 7.34
N PRO A 620 -7.55 6.91 8.03
CA PRO A 620 -7.60 6.88 9.49
C PRO A 620 -6.53 7.79 10.13
N HIS A 621 -5.33 7.85 9.54
CA HIS A 621 -4.26 8.72 10.02
C HIS A 621 -4.62 10.20 9.89
N THR A 622 -5.13 10.62 8.73
CA THR A 622 -5.61 11.99 8.49
C THR A 622 -6.69 12.37 9.49
N LEU A 623 -7.68 11.51 9.66
CA LEU A 623 -8.79 11.76 10.55
C LEU A 623 -8.33 11.87 12.01
N LYS A 624 -7.41 10.99 12.46
CA LYS A 624 -6.83 11.08 13.80
C LYS A 624 -6.09 12.40 14.04
N ALA A 625 -5.35 12.89 13.04
CA ALA A 625 -4.64 14.16 13.12
C ALA A 625 -5.63 15.34 13.22
N GLU A 626 -6.64 15.38 12.36
CA GLU A 626 -7.67 16.44 12.38
C GLU A 626 -8.48 16.48 13.68
N LEU A 627 -8.69 15.31 14.28
CA LEU A 627 -9.38 15.18 15.56
C LEU A 627 -8.50 15.52 16.78
N GLY A 628 -7.21 15.79 16.56
CA GLY A 628 -6.22 16.04 17.61
C GLY A 628 -5.93 14.83 18.50
N ILE A 629 -6.24 13.61 18.03
CA ILE A 629 -6.02 12.34 18.76
C ILE A 629 -4.55 11.96 18.66
N ALA A 630 -4.01 12.09 17.46
CA ALA A 630 -2.58 12.19 17.27
C ALA A 630 -2.26 13.68 17.41
N THR A 631 -1.33 14.06 18.29
CA THR A 631 -0.57 15.28 18.01
C THR A 631 -0.07 15.12 16.60
N GLU A 632 -0.29 16.13 15.76
CA GLU A 632 0.34 16.17 14.44
C GLU A 632 1.76 15.65 14.61
N MET A 633 2.07 14.57 13.89
CA MET A 633 3.46 14.28 13.56
C MET A 633 3.98 15.63 13.05
N ASP A 634 4.78 16.29 13.89
CA ASP A 634 5.07 17.70 13.75
C ASP A 634 5.68 17.98 12.37
N GLU A 635 5.70 19.27 12.02
CA GLU A 635 6.15 19.85 10.76
C GLU A 635 7.58 19.45 10.32
N SER A 636 8.27 18.56 11.04
CA SER A 636 9.62 18.07 10.73
C SER A 636 9.72 16.64 10.19
N ASN A 637 8.60 15.92 9.96
CA ASN A 637 8.62 14.54 9.46
C ASN A 637 9.53 13.59 10.29
N ARG A 638 9.79 13.93 11.55
CA ARG A 638 10.47 13.04 12.49
C ARG A 638 9.42 12.11 13.09
N PRO A 639 9.64 10.79 13.10
CA PRO A 639 8.78 9.92 13.85
C PRO A 639 8.95 10.29 15.33
N TYR A 640 7.95 10.97 15.89
CA TYR A 640 7.93 11.41 17.29
C TYR A 640 8.11 10.24 18.29
N LYS A 641 8.03 9.00 17.82
CA LYS A 641 8.32 7.76 18.56
C LYS A 641 9.76 7.26 18.50
N ILE A 642 10.57 7.74 17.56
CA ILE A 642 11.94 7.28 17.36
C ILE A 642 12.88 7.73 18.49
N LEU A 643 12.68 8.93 19.03
CA LEU A 643 13.48 9.46 20.14
C LEU A 643 13.16 8.81 21.49
N GLN A 644 11.94 8.27 21.68
CA GLN A 644 11.58 7.58 22.92
C GLN A 644 11.98 6.11 22.96
N LEU A 645 12.23 5.48 21.80
CA LEU A 645 12.51 4.04 21.69
C LEU A 645 14.00 3.70 21.65
N THR A 646 14.88 4.61 21.20
CA THR A 646 16.34 4.38 21.18
C THR A 646 17.02 4.75 22.50
N GLY A 647 16.35 5.47 23.41
CA GLY A 647 16.94 5.96 24.65
C GLY A 647 17.97 7.09 24.46
N GLU A 648 18.09 7.64 23.25
CA GLU A 648 18.90 8.82 22.98
C GLU A 648 18.08 10.07 23.30
N THR A 649 18.48 10.80 24.34
CA THR A 649 17.93 12.13 24.62
C THR A 649 18.22 13.05 23.45
N ALA A 650 17.24 13.86 23.04
CA ALA A 650 17.45 14.96 22.11
C ALA A 650 18.59 15.85 22.64
N GLY A 651 19.72 15.83 21.93
CA GLY A 651 20.86 16.72 22.15
C GLY A 651 20.64 18.05 21.47
#